data_AF-A0A4Y5SQL6-F1
#
_entry.id   AF-A0A4Y5SQL6-F1
#
_cell.length_a   1.000
_cell.length_b   1.000
_cell.length_c   1.000
_cell.angle_alpha   90.00
_cell.angle_beta   90.00
_cell.angle_gamma   90.00
#
_symmetry.space_group_name_H-M   'P 1'
#
loop_
_entity.id
_entity.type
_entity.pdbx_description
1 polymer ?
#
loop_
_entity_poly.entity_id
_entity_poly.type
_entity_poly.pdbx_seq_one_letter_code
_entity_poly.pdbx_strand_id
1 'polypeptide(L)'
;MIPVSTRLFRDFLGSVIAEHVFSEAEREAHNGPLAVTQQKDIAAGKRIEARTPRLMMMSGKGGYVEGESFKDRLKFRNVTLLDHLTSVTRGAAVFAEIDLRAAGVHEEVLPVRIVRIMATAFLHDADKILDLPRKESEALTAAHIAELMSHYGIAAFLTRYGAQMSAETLLARINAVEISRSDMIAPGMKLLPIEEAKDSLYVRLADRLDGIFLDTTRPIGDVVGELERFEGLRSKDLKQGWTAFSLRSPHTPFLLDELQRAFSVAVYDRKGCPPLVEVHHDGELLLVCQQDVAEEAMEVALNEASKRLRLDLRADINPKGSRDILDSGAEVSDLEEAFRYDSREASKALYVHIRLLNEDAWRQAMAAFFGDLGFAPSLSGIDTFTSKGSKHFQPWFILDENDPRLPILKDAACIVMALGCSEPTSRVLAARVPDAATREQELVTLASELGFDVPEWVVETKHQGSRQSLLAAWIAALGARDPDLRHHVFGFDGLLSLWLCGDGADRAGLFEKIGDPSSRFIEAARKWLDATLRRRFLDAEIGAPFGYCHFTNAPVSAKAVINKKSGIKGLNVSAFSGREGRPESHESAKSLTLVSDFAFAEHRLRTMQAEKTGNFAKDLPANVSSPTAMGLFATLGLSSDLRDAFLDLNHFDLMRLDLKSGRQVYVDRDQYGARKVFARHVGVPARTADLITLIRMMMESALRLGRPVHVFQGMPSPQAGFVHFDILPAALRKAFGGNSFRIEQLPQALFLLGIAEQLCASEMQNVGIEVALRILDPETRFGATCEAILILDRLPDDRAKTLMGLRMALMTIAKKEYAMHAEKDSALINFARAMARVQAAPKRDASNNERSLGLRIALEAVEGCVRIGETSEEAMIAAIAGKLEAEFDRSARLEHRGSFGDRPFPRKSAQDAATIFITQVWPRAFRSRPPVSKDRRIAFAIYQVSFTEESYRPRSGAETPSLETTENGK
;
A
#
# COMPACT_ATOMS: atom_id res chain seq x y z
N MET A 1 -19.25 8.20 24.17
CA MET A 1 -19.61 8.53 22.76
C MET A 1 -19.01 9.88 22.38
N ILE A 2 -18.48 10.02 21.16
CA ILE A 2 -17.82 11.23 20.64
C ILE A 2 -18.46 11.73 19.32
N PRO A 3 -19.78 12.00 19.30
CA PRO A 3 -20.51 12.28 18.07
C PRO A 3 -20.13 13.61 17.42
N VAL A 4 -19.72 14.62 18.22
CA VAL A 4 -19.44 15.97 17.69
C VAL A 4 -18.10 15.99 16.95
N SER A 5 -17.03 15.51 17.58
CA SER A 5 -15.69 15.42 16.98
C SER A 5 -15.71 14.52 15.74
N THR A 6 -16.43 13.40 15.78
CA THR A 6 -16.60 12.49 14.62
C THR A 6 -17.20 13.20 13.42
N ARG A 7 -18.32 13.92 13.61
CA ARG A 7 -18.97 14.68 12.54
C ARG A 7 -18.07 15.81 12.01
N LEU A 8 -17.52 16.63 12.91
CA LEU A 8 -16.68 17.76 12.54
C LEU A 8 -15.41 17.31 11.80
N PHE A 9 -14.80 16.21 12.23
CA PHE A 9 -13.62 15.66 11.57
C PHE A 9 -13.93 15.11 10.18
N ARG A 10 -15.09 14.45 9.98
CA ARG A 10 -15.54 14.05 8.65
C ARG A 10 -15.71 15.25 7.71
N ASP A 11 -16.34 16.32 8.21
CA ASP A 11 -16.53 17.56 7.44
C ASP A 11 -15.19 18.26 7.15
N PHE A 12 -14.23 18.18 8.07
CA PHE A 12 -12.87 18.68 7.90
C PHE A 12 -12.11 17.91 6.80
N LEU A 13 -12.23 16.58 6.76
CA LEU A 13 -11.66 15.77 5.67
C LEU A 13 -12.20 16.19 4.30
N GLY A 14 -13.51 16.47 4.20
CA GLY A 14 -14.11 16.95 2.95
C GLY A 14 -13.64 18.36 2.57
N SER A 15 -13.77 19.30 3.50
CA SER A 15 -13.62 20.73 3.17
C SER A 15 -12.22 21.31 3.30
N VAL A 16 -11.34 20.71 4.09
CA VAL A 16 -9.94 21.16 4.22
C VAL A 16 -9.03 20.23 3.42
N ILE A 17 -9.12 18.92 3.68
CA ILE A 17 -8.21 17.96 3.05
C ILE A 17 -8.55 17.77 1.57
N ALA A 18 -9.77 17.33 1.24
CA ALA A 18 -10.11 16.98 -0.13
C ALA A 18 -10.22 18.20 -1.07
N GLU A 19 -10.79 19.31 -0.59
CA GLU A 19 -10.99 20.53 -1.39
C GLU A 19 -9.72 21.38 -1.54
N HIS A 20 -8.91 21.55 -0.49
CA HIS A 20 -7.77 22.46 -0.50
C HIS A 20 -6.41 21.74 -0.56
N VAL A 21 -6.13 20.76 0.31
CA VAL A 21 -4.84 20.04 0.30
C VAL A 21 -4.66 19.22 -0.97
N PHE A 22 -5.73 18.60 -1.46
CA PHE A 22 -5.75 17.86 -2.73
C PHE A 22 -6.25 18.70 -3.92
N SER A 23 -6.16 20.04 -3.82
CA SER A 23 -6.51 20.94 -4.90
C SER A 23 -5.54 20.85 -6.08
N GLU A 24 -5.99 21.25 -7.26
CA GLU A 24 -5.12 21.35 -8.45
C GLU A 24 -4.00 22.37 -8.22
N ALA A 25 -4.32 23.52 -7.63
CA ALA A 25 -3.36 24.59 -7.34
C ALA A 25 -2.21 24.11 -6.44
N GLU A 26 -2.51 23.39 -5.36
CA GLU A 26 -1.49 22.82 -4.46
C GLU A 26 -0.60 21.80 -5.21
N ARG A 27 -1.22 20.91 -5.99
CA ARG A 27 -0.47 19.89 -6.73
C ARG A 27 0.40 20.49 -7.84
N GLU A 28 -0.09 21.51 -8.54
CA GLU A 28 0.63 22.19 -9.60
C GLU A 28 1.80 23.01 -9.08
N ALA A 29 1.64 23.72 -7.95
CA ALA A 29 2.71 24.50 -7.34
C ALA A 29 3.97 23.66 -7.05
N HIS A 30 3.80 22.36 -6.77
CA HIS A 30 4.89 21.46 -6.39
C HIS A 30 5.33 20.48 -7.47
N ASN A 31 4.41 19.98 -8.29
CA ASN A 31 4.72 18.97 -9.30
C ASN A 31 4.76 19.55 -10.73
N GLY A 32 4.44 20.83 -10.88
CA GLY A 32 4.30 21.48 -12.18
C GLY A 32 2.95 21.20 -12.88
N PRO A 33 2.71 21.84 -14.03
CA PRO A 33 1.46 21.69 -14.78
C PRO A 33 1.34 20.31 -15.42
N LEU A 34 0.10 19.81 -15.52
CA LEU A 34 -0.20 18.60 -16.28
C LEU A 34 -0.04 18.83 -17.79
N ALA A 35 0.21 17.75 -18.52
CA ALA A 35 0.08 17.78 -19.97
C ALA A 35 -1.38 18.04 -20.38
N VAL A 36 -1.58 18.77 -21.49
CA VAL A 36 -2.92 19.14 -22.01
C VAL A 36 -3.83 17.93 -22.21
N THR A 37 -3.28 16.79 -22.64
CA THR A 37 -4.03 15.54 -22.79
C THR A 37 -4.53 14.99 -21.46
N GLN A 38 -3.68 14.99 -20.43
CA GLN A 38 -4.04 14.53 -19.09
C GLN A 38 -5.10 15.42 -18.45
N GLN A 39 -5.00 16.75 -18.60
CA GLN A 39 -6.02 17.68 -18.13
C GLN A 39 -7.39 17.38 -18.77
N LYS A 40 -7.42 17.15 -20.09
CA LYS A 40 -8.65 16.79 -20.81
C LYS A 40 -9.24 15.46 -20.33
N ASP A 41 -8.41 14.45 -20.11
CA ASP A 41 -8.87 13.13 -19.66
C ASP A 41 -9.40 13.16 -18.22
N ILE A 42 -8.79 13.95 -17.34
CA ILE A 42 -9.27 14.16 -15.96
C ILE A 42 -10.60 14.93 -15.98
N ALA A 43 -10.68 16.03 -16.74
CA ALA A 43 -11.92 16.80 -16.88
C ALA A 43 -13.07 15.97 -17.47
N ALA A 44 -12.76 14.99 -18.33
CA ALA A 44 -13.73 14.08 -18.92
C ALA A 44 -14.08 12.86 -18.02
N GLY A 45 -13.54 12.77 -16.80
CA GLY A 45 -13.77 11.64 -15.90
C GLY A 45 -13.20 10.31 -16.41
N LYS A 46 -12.21 10.35 -17.30
CA LYS A 46 -11.54 9.14 -17.85
C LYS A 46 -10.29 8.76 -17.09
N ARG A 47 -9.74 9.69 -16.31
CA ARG A 47 -8.49 9.52 -15.57
C ARG A 47 -8.57 10.25 -14.25
N ILE A 48 -7.88 9.74 -13.23
CA ILE A 48 -7.70 10.45 -11.96
C ILE A 48 -6.39 11.25 -11.94
N GLU A 49 -6.36 12.30 -11.13
CA GLU A 49 -5.14 13.06 -10.83
C GLU A 49 -4.22 12.23 -9.92
N ALA A 50 -2.95 12.09 -10.32
CA ALA A 50 -1.94 11.26 -9.66
C ALA A 50 -0.89 12.07 -8.88
N ARG A 51 -0.83 13.38 -9.08
CA ARG A 51 0.17 14.25 -8.44
C ARG A 51 -0.02 14.27 -6.93
N THR A 52 1.06 14.07 -6.19
CA THR A 52 1.09 14.04 -4.73
C THR A 52 1.10 15.47 -4.17
N PRO A 53 0.24 15.83 -3.21
CA PRO A 53 0.25 17.16 -2.59
C PRO A 53 1.50 17.37 -1.73
N ARG A 54 1.87 18.64 -1.49
CA ARG A 54 3.09 19.03 -0.77
C ARG A 54 3.24 18.36 0.58
N LEU A 55 2.17 18.39 1.38
CA LEU A 55 2.19 17.91 2.76
C LEU A 55 2.45 16.39 2.86
N MET A 56 2.24 15.63 1.78
CA MET A 56 2.60 14.21 1.69
C MET A 56 4.05 13.97 1.27
N MET A 57 4.72 14.99 0.73
CA MET A 57 6.13 14.98 0.31
C MET A 57 7.06 15.56 1.37
N MET A 58 6.52 15.99 2.50
CA MET A 58 7.26 16.55 3.64
C MET A 58 7.09 15.63 4.84
N SER A 59 8.13 15.47 5.66
CA SER A 59 8.02 14.72 6.90
C SER A 59 7.47 15.56 8.05
N GLY A 60 6.52 15.00 8.80
CA GLY A 60 6.12 15.52 10.12
C GLY A 60 7.14 15.15 11.21
N LYS A 61 7.63 13.90 11.16
CA LYS A 61 8.66 13.36 12.06
C LYS A 61 9.54 12.32 11.35
N GLY A 62 10.81 12.24 11.76
CA GLY A 62 11.75 11.23 11.27
C GLY A 62 12.26 11.46 9.83
N GLY A 63 12.06 12.66 9.28
CA GLY A 63 12.52 13.04 7.93
C GLY A 63 14.03 13.15 7.81
N TYR A 64 14.52 13.03 6.58
CA TYR A 64 15.94 13.11 6.25
C TYR A 64 16.43 14.55 6.24
N VAL A 65 17.63 14.76 6.79
CA VAL A 65 18.41 15.99 6.70
C VAL A 65 19.86 15.60 6.47
N GLU A 66 20.62 16.44 5.77
CA GLU A 66 22.02 16.14 5.50
C GLU A 66 22.90 16.36 6.76
N GLY A 67 23.94 15.55 6.93
CA GLY A 67 24.91 15.67 8.02
C GLY A 67 24.51 14.98 9.34
N GLU A 68 25.20 15.35 10.42
CA GLU A 68 25.07 14.67 11.72
C GLU A 68 23.70 14.84 12.40
N SER A 69 22.98 15.91 12.05
CA SER A 69 21.64 16.21 12.58
C SER A 69 20.60 15.13 12.28
N PHE A 70 20.87 14.26 11.30
CA PHE A 70 20.01 13.11 11.00
C PHE A 70 20.06 12.02 12.07
N LYS A 71 21.17 11.89 12.82
CA LYS A 71 21.35 10.83 13.82
C LYS A 71 20.24 10.85 14.87
N ASP A 72 19.85 12.05 15.32
CA ASP A 72 18.78 12.22 16.32
C ASP A 72 17.38 11.90 15.77
N ARG A 73 17.23 11.85 14.44
CA ARG A 73 15.97 11.55 13.76
C ARG A 73 15.79 10.07 13.44
N LEU A 74 16.87 9.28 13.49
CA LEU A 74 16.86 7.85 13.11
C LEU A 74 15.87 7.01 13.91
N LYS A 75 15.70 7.34 15.19
CA LYS A 75 14.79 6.66 16.12
C LYS A 75 13.31 6.92 15.84
N PHE A 76 12.97 7.91 15.02
CA PHE A 76 11.57 8.19 14.73
C PHE A 76 11.12 7.47 13.45
N ARG A 77 9.95 6.84 13.51
CA ARG A 77 9.21 6.40 12.32
C ARG A 77 8.97 7.61 11.42
N ASN A 78 9.25 7.46 10.13
CA ASN A 78 9.03 8.52 9.19
C ASN A 78 7.55 8.58 8.79
N VAL A 79 6.93 9.73 9.04
CA VAL A 79 5.54 9.98 8.65
C VAL A 79 5.43 11.26 7.86
N THR A 80 4.43 11.33 6.98
CA THR A 80 4.12 12.54 6.23
C THR A 80 3.65 13.64 7.18
N LEU A 81 3.88 14.89 6.80
CA LEU A 81 3.37 16.04 7.54
C LEU A 81 1.84 16.03 7.50
N LEU A 82 1.23 15.64 6.37
CA LEU A 82 -0.22 15.51 6.26
C LEU A 82 -0.81 14.52 7.27
N ASP A 83 -0.25 13.32 7.40
CA ASP A 83 -0.73 12.32 8.36
C ASP A 83 -0.53 12.78 9.80
N HIS A 84 0.63 13.38 10.10
CA HIS A 84 0.91 13.93 11.42
C HIS A 84 -0.11 15.02 11.80
N LEU A 85 -0.29 16.04 10.95
CA LEU A 85 -1.25 17.13 11.20
C LEU A 85 -2.69 16.60 11.32
N THR A 86 -3.07 15.63 10.49
CA THR A 86 -4.40 15.01 10.51
C THR A 86 -4.61 14.16 11.78
N SER A 87 -3.58 13.42 12.21
CA SER A 87 -3.56 12.66 13.46
C SER A 87 -3.76 13.58 14.66
N VAL A 88 -2.96 14.63 14.77
CA VAL A 88 -3.03 15.61 15.88
C VAL A 88 -4.37 16.34 15.88
N THR A 89 -4.89 16.73 14.71
CA THR A 89 -6.21 17.37 14.58
C THR A 89 -7.33 16.50 15.12
N ARG A 90 -7.31 15.21 14.79
CA ARG A 90 -8.30 14.24 15.25
C ARG A 90 -8.17 13.96 16.74
N GLY A 91 -6.95 13.67 17.21
CA GLY A 91 -6.69 13.43 18.63
C GLY A 91 -7.13 14.60 19.50
N ALA A 92 -6.74 15.82 19.10
CA ALA A 92 -7.12 17.04 19.80
C ALA A 92 -8.64 17.26 19.85
N ALA A 93 -9.36 16.99 18.76
CA ALA A 93 -10.82 17.09 18.72
C ALA A 93 -11.50 16.09 19.67
N VAL A 94 -11.01 14.85 19.71
CA VAL A 94 -11.55 13.80 20.60
C VAL A 94 -11.25 14.10 22.06
N PHE A 95 -10.01 14.48 22.39
CA PHE A 95 -9.64 14.86 23.76
C PHE A 95 -10.45 16.08 24.23
N ALA A 96 -10.61 17.08 23.36
CA ALA A 96 -11.43 18.23 23.67
C ALA A 96 -12.89 17.84 23.94
N GLU A 97 -13.50 16.99 23.11
CA GLU A 97 -14.88 16.55 23.34
C GLU A 97 -15.05 15.82 24.68
N ILE A 98 -14.16 14.89 25.00
CA ILE A 98 -14.23 14.12 26.24
C ILE A 98 -14.07 15.05 27.45
N ASP A 99 -13.01 15.87 27.48
CA ASP A 99 -12.69 16.70 28.63
C ASP A 99 -13.67 17.87 28.81
N LEU A 100 -14.16 18.49 27.72
CA LEU A 100 -15.14 19.58 27.79
C LEU A 100 -16.52 19.08 28.22
N ARG A 101 -16.95 17.90 27.76
CA ARG A 101 -18.20 17.25 28.24
C ARG A 101 -18.10 16.92 29.72
N ALA A 102 -16.98 16.31 30.15
CA ALA A 102 -16.73 15.98 31.56
C ALA A 102 -16.68 17.24 32.45
N ALA A 103 -16.19 18.36 31.92
CA ALA A 103 -16.18 19.65 32.59
C ALA A 103 -17.53 20.41 32.57
N GLY A 104 -18.58 19.83 31.99
CA GLY A 104 -19.93 20.42 31.96
C GLY A 104 -20.12 21.56 30.96
N VAL A 105 -19.31 21.65 29.90
CA VAL A 105 -19.48 22.66 28.85
C VAL A 105 -20.75 22.36 28.03
N HIS A 106 -21.57 23.39 27.80
CA HIS A 106 -22.82 23.29 27.06
C HIS A 106 -22.62 22.75 25.62
N GLU A 107 -23.49 21.82 25.21
CA GLU A 107 -23.48 21.18 23.88
C GLU A 107 -23.56 22.17 22.71
N GLU A 108 -24.19 23.33 22.90
CA GLU A 108 -24.30 24.37 21.86
C GLU A 108 -22.95 25.04 21.53
N VAL A 109 -22.08 25.17 22.53
CA VAL A 109 -20.77 25.85 22.41
C VAL A 109 -19.66 24.85 22.04
N LEU A 110 -19.88 23.57 22.31
CA LEU A 110 -18.91 22.50 22.10
C LEU A 110 -18.40 22.41 20.65
N PRO A 111 -19.25 22.44 19.59
CA PRO A 111 -18.79 22.40 18.21
C PRO A 111 -17.87 23.58 17.85
N VAL A 112 -18.22 24.78 18.30
CA VAL A 112 -17.47 26.02 18.02
C VAL A 112 -16.05 25.92 18.59
N ARG A 113 -15.91 25.43 19.83
CA ARG A 113 -14.61 25.25 20.47
C ARG A 113 -13.78 24.18 19.78
N ILE A 114 -14.38 23.03 19.47
CA ILE A 114 -13.70 21.92 18.79
C ILE A 114 -13.20 22.37 17.41
N VAL A 115 -14.00 23.09 16.64
CA VAL A 115 -13.59 23.62 15.32
C VAL A 115 -12.36 24.54 15.44
N ARG A 116 -12.33 25.42 16.45
CA ARG A 116 -11.16 26.26 16.72
C ARG A 116 -9.94 25.43 17.11
N ILE A 117 -10.11 24.38 17.92
CA ILE A 117 -9.02 23.46 18.31
C ILE A 117 -8.47 22.72 17.09
N MET A 118 -9.35 22.24 16.20
CA MET A 118 -8.95 21.57 14.96
C MET A 118 -8.15 22.48 14.04
N ALA A 119 -8.59 23.74 13.87
CA ALA A 119 -7.84 24.74 13.10
C ALA A 119 -6.44 24.99 13.68
N THR A 120 -6.32 25.09 15.01
CA THR A 120 -5.03 25.21 15.69
C THR A 120 -4.17 23.97 15.52
N ALA A 121 -4.75 22.78 15.65
CA ALA A 121 -4.03 21.51 15.50
C ALA A 121 -3.49 21.30 14.08
N PHE A 122 -4.26 21.64 13.05
CA PHE A 122 -3.80 21.48 11.67
C PHE A 122 -2.65 22.44 11.29
N LEU A 123 -2.60 23.62 11.92
CA LEU A 123 -1.58 24.64 11.64
C LEU A 123 -0.51 24.78 12.74
N HIS A 124 -0.46 23.86 13.72
CA HIS A 124 0.49 23.98 14.84
C HIS A 124 1.96 23.97 14.40
N ASP A 125 2.26 23.25 13.32
CA ASP A 125 3.58 23.13 12.70
C ASP A 125 3.72 24.04 11.44
N ALA A 126 3.04 25.19 11.44
CA ALA A 126 3.05 26.14 10.32
C ALA A 126 4.45 26.63 9.93
N ASP A 127 5.39 26.64 10.86
CA ASP A 127 6.80 26.93 10.59
C ASP A 127 7.43 25.88 9.66
N LYS A 128 7.14 24.60 9.86
CA LYS A 128 7.58 23.52 8.97
C LYS A 128 6.95 23.63 7.58
N ILE A 129 5.66 23.98 7.50
CA ILE A 129 4.95 24.16 6.22
C ILE A 129 5.66 25.23 5.36
N LEU A 130 6.11 26.31 6.02
CA LEU A 130 6.75 27.46 5.37
C LEU A 130 8.27 27.35 5.26
N ASP A 131 8.87 26.26 5.75
CA ASP A 131 10.34 26.07 5.83
C ASP A 131 11.06 27.20 6.60
N LEU A 132 10.42 27.71 7.67
CA LEU A 132 10.95 28.81 8.49
C LEU A 132 11.76 28.30 9.69
N PRO A 133 12.92 28.91 9.99
CA PRO A 133 13.73 28.55 11.16
C PRO A 133 13.02 28.91 12.48
N ARG A 134 13.08 28.00 13.46
CA ARG A 134 12.34 28.12 14.73
C ARG A 134 12.83 29.21 15.70
N LYS A 135 14.09 29.65 15.59
CA LYS A 135 14.79 30.45 16.62
C LYS A 135 15.41 31.76 16.11
N GLU A 136 15.09 32.19 14.89
CA GLU A 136 15.73 33.36 14.26
C GLU A 136 14.73 34.50 13.99
N SER A 137 15.23 35.66 13.55
CA SER A 137 14.48 36.91 13.28
C SER A 137 13.38 36.78 12.20
N GLU A 138 13.25 35.61 11.56
CA GLU A 138 12.20 35.22 10.61
C GLU A 138 11.10 34.41 11.30
N ALA A 139 10.65 34.88 12.46
CA ALA A 139 9.60 34.22 13.24
C ALA A 139 8.26 34.17 12.49
N LEU A 140 7.44 33.17 12.79
CA LEU A 140 6.08 33.02 12.27
C LEU A 140 5.23 34.27 12.59
N THR A 141 4.61 34.87 11.58
CA THR A 141 3.82 36.11 11.71
C THR A 141 2.33 35.87 11.49
N ALA A 142 1.49 36.83 11.89
CA ALA A 142 0.05 36.77 11.62
C ALA A 142 -0.26 36.78 10.12
N ALA A 143 0.57 37.44 9.30
CA ALA A 143 0.42 37.44 7.84
C ALA A 143 0.64 36.04 7.25
N HIS A 144 1.69 35.33 7.70
CA HIS A 144 1.94 33.94 7.33
C HIS A 144 0.75 33.04 7.69
N ILE A 145 0.18 33.22 8.89
CA ILE A 145 -0.99 32.46 9.32
C ILE A 145 -2.22 32.79 8.46
N ALA A 146 -2.46 34.06 8.14
CA ALA A 146 -3.58 34.46 7.29
C ALA A 146 -3.49 33.83 5.89
N GLU A 147 -2.29 33.79 5.31
CA GLU A 147 -2.03 33.11 4.04
C GLU A 147 -2.33 31.62 4.13
N LEU A 148 -1.78 30.92 5.13
CA LEU A 148 -2.05 29.49 5.33
C LEU A 148 -3.53 29.19 5.60
N MET A 149 -4.22 30.06 6.35
CA MET A 149 -5.65 29.92 6.61
C MET A 149 -6.49 30.03 5.33
N SER A 150 -6.09 30.90 4.40
CA SER A 150 -6.72 31.04 3.09
C SER A 150 -6.37 29.85 2.20
N HIS A 151 -5.08 29.52 2.10
CA HIS A 151 -4.54 28.48 1.24
C HIS A 151 -5.17 27.10 1.53
N TYR A 152 -5.22 26.71 2.80
CA TYR A 152 -5.80 25.43 3.22
C TYR A 152 -7.30 25.50 3.59
N GLY A 153 -8.00 26.61 3.30
CA GLY A 153 -9.45 26.70 3.52
C GLY A 153 -9.89 26.71 5.00
N ILE A 154 -8.96 26.90 5.94
CA ILE A 154 -9.24 26.95 7.38
C ILE A 154 -10.19 28.11 7.73
N ALA A 155 -10.03 29.27 7.07
CA ALA A 155 -10.94 30.41 7.27
C ALA A 155 -12.38 30.09 6.87
N ALA A 156 -12.58 29.38 5.75
CA ALA A 156 -13.88 28.95 5.27
C ALA A 156 -14.50 27.90 6.22
N PHE A 157 -13.69 26.95 6.69
CA PHE A 157 -14.10 25.94 7.68
C PHE A 157 -14.56 26.59 9.00
N LEU A 158 -13.78 27.53 9.56
CA LEU A 158 -14.16 28.27 10.77
C LEU A 158 -15.46 29.05 10.60
N THR A 159 -15.63 29.71 9.46
CA THR A 159 -16.83 30.52 9.15
C THR A 159 -18.09 29.67 9.10
N ARG A 160 -18.01 28.45 8.53
CA ARG A 160 -19.14 27.52 8.40
C ARG A 160 -19.79 27.16 9.75
N TYR A 161 -19.02 27.11 10.83
CA TYR A 161 -19.51 26.77 12.17
C TYR A 161 -19.62 27.99 13.11
N GLY A 162 -19.57 29.21 12.58
CA GLY A 162 -19.60 30.43 13.41
C GLY A 162 -18.39 30.55 14.35
N ALA A 163 -17.29 29.86 14.07
CA ALA A 163 -16.13 29.70 14.93
C ALA A 163 -15.01 30.72 14.63
N GLN A 164 -15.39 31.96 14.28
CA GLN A 164 -14.46 33.01 13.84
C GLN A 164 -13.24 33.12 14.76
N MET A 165 -12.06 33.21 14.15
CA MET A 165 -10.76 33.32 14.81
C MET A 165 -9.84 34.12 13.90
N SER A 166 -9.19 35.15 14.44
CA SER A 166 -8.24 35.97 13.68
C SER A 166 -6.89 35.24 13.55
N ALA A 167 -6.08 35.65 12.57
CA ALA A 167 -4.75 35.07 12.36
C ALA A 167 -3.81 35.32 13.56
N GLU A 168 -3.94 36.47 14.24
CA GLU A 168 -3.18 36.80 15.46
C GLU A 168 -3.59 35.90 16.63
N THR A 169 -4.88 35.59 16.75
CA THR A 169 -5.39 34.68 17.78
C THR A 169 -4.91 33.26 17.51
N LEU A 170 -4.97 32.81 16.25
CA LEU A 170 -4.46 31.50 15.87
C LEU A 170 -2.94 31.39 16.09
N LEU A 171 -2.16 32.41 15.73
CA LEU A 171 -0.72 32.47 16.01
C LEU A 171 -0.44 32.36 17.52
N ALA A 172 -1.21 33.07 18.36
CA ALA A 172 -1.11 32.97 19.80
C ALA A 172 -1.40 31.55 20.31
N ARG A 173 -2.43 30.90 19.76
CA ARG A 173 -2.75 29.50 20.10
C ARG A 173 -1.67 28.53 19.66
N ILE A 174 -1.06 28.72 18.49
CA ILE A 174 0.08 27.92 18.00
C ILE A 174 1.28 28.05 18.94
N ASN A 175 1.64 29.27 19.35
CA ASN A 175 2.74 29.47 20.31
C ASN A 175 2.41 28.88 21.70
N ALA A 176 1.14 28.87 22.10
CA ALA A 176 0.70 28.20 23.32
C ALA A 176 0.71 26.66 23.21
N VAL A 177 0.74 26.07 22.01
CA VAL A 177 0.95 24.61 21.86
C VAL A 177 2.42 24.26 22.12
N GLU A 178 3.34 25.05 21.58
CA GLU A 178 4.78 24.80 21.59
C GLU A 178 5.48 25.30 22.85
N ILE A 179 6.02 24.39 23.68
CA ILE A 179 6.75 24.76 24.92
C ILE A 179 7.95 25.67 24.61
N SER A 180 8.61 25.44 23.47
CA SER A 180 9.76 26.26 23.04
C SER A 180 9.40 27.70 22.68
N ARG A 181 8.12 28.01 22.50
CA ARG A 181 7.57 29.32 22.12
C ARG A 181 6.54 29.86 23.11
N SER A 182 6.22 29.13 24.18
CA SER A 182 5.13 29.51 25.09
C SER A 182 5.39 30.83 25.83
N ASP A 183 6.67 31.19 26.00
CA ASP A 183 7.10 32.45 26.62
C ASP A 183 7.42 33.55 25.59
N MET A 184 7.32 33.26 24.28
CA MET A 184 7.59 34.23 23.22
C MET A 184 6.35 35.07 22.89
N ILE A 185 6.46 36.38 23.06
CA ILE A 185 5.47 37.35 22.57
C ILE A 185 6.04 38.00 21.30
N ALA A 186 5.64 37.51 20.13
CA ALA A 186 6.01 38.09 18.84
C ALA A 186 5.23 39.40 18.58
N PRO A 187 5.79 40.35 17.78
CA PRO A 187 5.08 41.56 17.40
C PRO A 187 3.71 41.27 16.76
N GLY A 188 2.65 41.91 17.25
CA GLY A 188 1.28 41.73 16.73
C GLY A 188 0.50 40.54 17.32
N MET A 189 1.06 39.79 18.27
CA MET A 189 0.33 38.71 18.96
C MET A 189 -0.69 39.22 19.98
N LYS A 190 -1.82 38.52 20.08
CA LYS A 190 -2.85 38.75 21.11
C LYS A 190 -2.61 37.83 22.32
N LEU A 191 -2.80 38.36 23.54
CA LEU A 191 -2.80 37.54 24.75
C LEU A 191 -4.04 36.64 24.78
N LEU A 192 -3.83 35.35 25.03
CA LEU A 192 -4.92 34.38 25.11
C LEU A 192 -5.65 34.46 26.46
N PRO A 193 -6.99 34.45 26.47
CA PRO A 193 -7.76 34.13 27.65
C PRO A 193 -7.39 32.74 28.20
N ILE A 194 -7.54 32.55 29.51
CA ILE A 194 -7.22 31.27 30.19
C ILE A 194 -7.91 30.07 29.52
N GLU A 195 -9.17 30.24 29.10
CA GLU A 195 -9.92 29.16 28.46
C GLU A 195 -9.38 28.78 27.08
N GLU A 196 -8.91 29.76 26.28
CA GLU A 196 -8.29 29.49 24.98
C GLU A 196 -6.88 28.88 25.13
N ALA A 197 -6.13 29.30 26.15
CA ALA A 197 -4.84 28.71 26.50
C ALA A 197 -4.99 27.24 26.94
N LYS A 198 -6.03 26.93 27.75
CA LYS A 198 -6.38 25.55 28.10
C LYS A 198 -6.83 24.74 26.89
N ASP A 199 -7.51 25.34 25.92
CA ASP A 199 -7.90 24.64 24.67
C ASP A 199 -6.69 24.26 23.82
N SER A 200 -5.61 25.04 23.85
CA SER A 200 -4.33 24.68 23.20
C SER A 200 -3.66 23.46 23.84
N LEU A 201 -3.98 23.13 25.10
CA LEU A 201 -3.39 21.96 25.77
C LEU A 201 -3.85 20.64 25.14
N TYR A 202 -5.05 20.57 24.55
CA TYR A 202 -5.49 19.36 23.83
C TYR A 202 -4.66 19.09 22.58
N VAL A 203 -4.26 20.14 21.88
CA VAL A 203 -3.36 20.04 20.72
C VAL A 203 -1.97 19.62 21.17
N ARG A 204 -1.44 20.23 22.24
CA ARG A 204 -0.16 19.87 22.83
C ARG A 204 -0.12 18.41 23.30
N LEU A 205 -1.19 17.94 23.94
CA LEU A 205 -1.32 16.54 24.34
C LEU A 205 -1.27 15.63 23.13
N ALA A 206 -2.09 15.89 22.10
CA ALA A 206 -2.13 15.07 20.89
C ALA A 206 -0.78 15.01 20.16
N ASP A 207 -0.09 16.15 19.96
CA ASP A 207 1.24 16.19 19.36
C ASP A 207 2.29 15.42 20.17
N ARG A 208 2.29 15.59 21.51
CA ARG A 208 3.22 14.89 22.38
C ARG A 208 3.03 13.37 22.36
N LEU A 209 1.78 12.90 22.39
CA LEU A 209 1.48 11.48 22.30
C LEU A 209 1.87 10.91 20.94
N ASP A 210 1.59 11.61 19.85
CA ASP A 210 2.00 11.21 18.49
C ASP A 210 3.55 11.13 18.40
N GLY A 211 4.26 12.10 18.98
CA GLY A 211 5.72 12.10 19.09
C GLY A 211 6.30 10.92 19.89
N ILE A 212 5.66 10.50 20.99
CA ILE A 212 6.06 9.32 21.77
C ILE A 212 5.85 8.04 20.96
N PHE A 213 4.69 7.91 20.31
CA PHE A 213 4.36 6.75 19.47
C PHE A 213 5.32 6.57 18.29
N LEU A 214 5.77 7.68 17.70
CA LEU A 214 6.69 7.65 16.57
C LEU A 214 8.13 7.33 16.98
N ASP A 215 8.51 7.49 18.26
CA ASP A 215 9.84 7.10 18.75
C ASP A 215 9.92 5.58 18.92
N THR A 216 10.60 4.88 18.00
CA THR A 216 10.72 3.42 18.00
C THR A 216 11.51 2.86 19.18
N THR A 217 12.14 3.72 20.00
CA THR A 217 12.84 3.32 21.21
C THR A 217 11.94 3.25 22.44
N ARG A 218 10.71 3.79 22.34
CA ARG A 218 9.75 3.84 23.43
C ARG A 218 8.68 2.77 23.29
N PRO A 219 8.29 2.07 24.38
CA PRO A 219 7.16 1.16 24.35
C PRO A 219 5.84 1.92 24.27
N ILE A 220 4.80 1.28 23.72
CA ILE A 220 3.46 1.88 23.61
C ILE A 220 2.85 2.29 24.97
N GLY A 221 3.26 1.64 26.06
CA GLY A 221 2.85 2.00 27.42
C GLY A 221 3.23 3.43 27.84
N ASP A 222 4.27 4.02 27.23
CA ASP A 222 4.65 5.41 27.50
C ASP A 222 3.58 6.41 27.04
N VAL A 223 2.75 6.06 26.04
CA VAL A 223 1.60 6.87 25.62
C VAL A 223 0.58 6.97 26.76
N VAL A 224 0.30 5.84 27.43
CA VAL A 224 -0.59 5.81 28.60
C VAL A 224 0.03 6.60 29.75
N GLY A 225 1.31 6.37 30.06
CA GLY A 225 2.00 7.09 31.13
C GLY A 225 2.07 8.60 30.92
N GLU A 226 2.20 9.06 29.67
CA GLU A 226 2.13 10.50 29.35
C GLU A 226 0.71 11.06 29.56
N LEU A 227 -0.31 10.34 29.12
CA LEU A 227 -1.71 10.74 29.26
C LEU A 227 -2.12 10.88 30.74
N GLU A 228 -1.65 9.97 31.61
CA GLU A 228 -1.88 10.02 33.06
C GLU A 228 -1.21 11.22 33.74
N ARG A 229 0.00 11.58 33.30
CA ARG A 229 0.83 12.64 33.90
C ARG A 229 0.54 14.03 33.35
N PHE A 230 -0.14 14.14 32.21
CA PHE A 230 -0.34 15.42 31.55
C PHE A 230 -1.17 16.38 32.43
N GLU A 231 -0.68 17.59 32.66
CA GLU A 231 -1.29 18.58 33.56
C GLU A 231 -2.14 19.62 32.82
N GLY A 232 -3.04 20.30 33.53
CA GLY A 232 -3.82 21.43 33.00
C GLY A 232 -5.14 21.10 32.29
N LEU A 233 -5.48 19.80 32.13
CA LEU A 233 -6.82 19.37 31.67
C LEU A 233 -7.92 19.78 32.67
N ARG A 234 -9.16 19.92 32.19
CA ARG A 234 -10.30 20.40 32.98
C ARG A 234 -10.90 19.31 33.87
N SER A 235 -10.83 18.06 33.43
CA SER A 235 -11.30 16.88 34.15
C SER A 235 -10.17 15.86 34.37
N LYS A 236 -10.47 14.80 35.13
CA LYS A 236 -9.57 13.66 35.31
C LYS A 236 -9.88 12.50 34.35
N ASP A 237 -10.95 12.60 33.58
CA ASP A 237 -11.51 11.50 32.78
C ASP A 237 -10.54 11.00 31.70
N LEU A 238 -9.72 11.90 31.15
CA LEU A 238 -8.67 11.51 30.20
C LEU A 238 -7.45 10.87 30.87
N LYS A 239 -7.21 11.10 32.18
CA LYS A 239 -5.97 10.72 32.87
C LYS A 239 -6.00 9.34 33.51
N GLN A 240 -7.09 8.60 33.42
CA GLN A 240 -7.26 7.33 34.13
C GLN A 240 -7.95 6.29 33.25
N GLY A 241 -7.74 5.01 33.57
CA GLY A 241 -8.49 3.91 32.96
C GLY A 241 -8.08 3.61 31.52
N TRP A 242 -6.79 3.73 31.19
CA TRP A 242 -6.25 3.32 29.89
C TRP A 242 -5.32 2.12 30.04
N THR A 243 -5.32 1.24 29.04
CA THR A 243 -4.38 0.12 28.98
C THR A 243 -3.81 -0.02 27.58
N ALA A 244 -2.59 -0.53 27.50
CA ALA A 244 -1.85 -0.69 26.25
C ALA A 244 -1.48 -2.15 26.03
N PHE A 245 -1.63 -2.62 24.79
CA PHE A 245 -1.20 -3.94 24.34
C PHE A 245 -0.15 -3.80 23.23
N SER A 246 0.89 -4.64 23.29
CA SER A 246 1.88 -4.81 22.22
C SER A 246 2.01 -6.31 21.93
N LEU A 247 1.50 -6.71 20.77
CA LEU A 247 1.63 -8.06 20.23
C LEU A 247 2.67 -8.05 19.13
N ARG A 248 3.73 -8.84 19.26
CA ARG A 248 4.70 -9.04 18.19
C ARG A 248 4.61 -10.46 17.67
N SER A 249 4.11 -10.61 16.43
CA SER A 249 4.01 -11.89 15.74
C SER A 249 4.30 -11.75 14.25
N PRO A 250 5.58 -11.58 13.84
CA PRO A 250 5.96 -11.43 12.44
C PRO A 250 5.69 -12.69 11.60
N HIS A 251 5.43 -13.82 12.26
CA HIS A 251 5.07 -15.08 11.61
C HIS A 251 3.60 -15.14 11.18
N THR A 252 2.73 -14.32 11.80
CA THR A 252 1.28 -14.39 11.55
C THR A 252 0.64 -13.01 11.31
N PRO A 253 1.13 -12.21 10.34
CA PRO A 253 0.59 -10.88 10.04
C PRO A 253 -0.89 -10.89 9.64
N PHE A 254 -1.39 -11.92 8.94
CA PHE A 254 -2.81 -11.98 8.57
C PHE A 254 -3.70 -12.23 9.79
N LEU A 255 -3.28 -13.10 10.72
CA LEU A 255 -3.98 -13.26 11.99
C LEU A 255 -3.96 -11.97 12.83
N LEU A 256 -2.87 -11.18 12.77
CA LEU A 256 -2.81 -9.87 13.43
C LEU A 256 -3.78 -8.85 12.80
N ASP A 257 -3.97 -8.86 11.48
CA ASP A 257 -4.97 -8.02 10.80
C ASP A 257 -6.39 -8.37 11.25
N GLU A 258 -6.70 -9.66 11.35
CA GLU A 258 -8.01 -10.11 11.82
C GLU A 258 -8.23 -9.75 13.29
N LEU A 259 -7.21 -9.88 14.13
CA LEU A 259 -7.27 -9.46 15.52
C LEU A 259 -7.45 -7.95 15.65
N GLN A 260 -6.73 -7.15 14.85
CA GLN A 260 -6.86 -5.70 14.80
C GLN A 260 -8.32 -5.31 14.48
N ARG A 261 -8.86 -5.85 13.39
CA ARG A 261 -10.24 -5.61 12.95
C ARG A 261 -11.27 -6.00 14.00
N ALA A 262 -11.17 -7.22 14.53
CA ALA A 262 -12.11 -7.74 15.50
C ALA A 262 -12.08 -6.96 16.82
N PHE A 263 -10.89 -6.58 17.29
CA PHE A 263 -10.72 -5.78 18.50
C PHE A 263 -11.35 -4.40 18.36
N SER A 264 -11.16 -3.75 17.21
CA SER A 264 -11.77 -2.45 17.00
C SER A 264 -13.29 -2.48 16.97
N VAL A 265 -13.88 -3.52 16.36
CA VAL A 265 -15.34 -3.69 16.35
C VAL A 265 -15.83 -3.92 17.78
N ALA A 266 -15.17 -4.82 18.52
CA ALA A 266 -15.55 -5.15 19.90
C ALA A 266 -15.49 -3.94 20.85
N VAL A 267 -14.49 -3.05 20.70
CA VAL A 267 -14.39 -1.81 21.46
C VAL A 267 -15.44 -0.79 21.02
N TYR A 268 -15.65 -0.65 19.70
CA TYR A 268 -16.64 0.29 19.16
C TYR A 268 -18.05 -0.04 19.63
N ASP A 269 -18.46 -1.30 19.55
CA ASP A 269 -19.80 -1.75 19.95
C ASP A 269 -20.09 -1.45 21.44
N ARG A 270 -19.03 -1.44 22.28
CA ARG A 270 -19.15 -1.18 23.73
C ARG A 270 -19.05 0.30 24.10
N LYS A 271 -18.25 1.08 23.39
CA LYS A 271 -17.92 2.48 23.78
C LYS A 271 -18.46 3.55 22.84
N GLY A 272 -18.96 3.14 21.67
CA GLY A 272 -19.35 4.04 20.58
C GLY A 272 -18.17 4.78 19.96
N CYS A 273 -16.94 4.29 20.16
CA CYS A 273 -15.71 4.80 19.55
C CYS A 273 -14.67 3.68 19.45
N PRO A 274 -13.79 3.69 18.42
CA PRO A 274 -12.75 2.69 18.30
C PRO A 274 -11.63 2.94 19.33
N PRO A 275 -10.64 2.02 19.45
CA PRO A 275 -9.49 2.22 20.32
C PRO A 275 -8.76 3.55 20.05
N LEU A 276 -8.10 4.08 21.08
CA LEU A 276 -7.26 5.29 20.97
C LEU A 276 -6.11 5.07 19.99
N VAL A 277 -5.52 3.87 20.03
CA VAL A 277 -4.44 3.42 19.14
C VAL A 277 -4.81 2.05 18.61
N GLU A 278 -4.66 1.85 17.31
CA GLU A 278 -4.90 0.59 16.65
C GLU A 278 -4.02 0.49 15.38
N VAL A 279 -2.77 0.05 15.55
CA VAL A 279 -1.79 0.01 14.45
C VAL A 279 -1.15 -1.37 14.34
N HIS A 280 -1.29 -2.01 13.18
CA HIS A 280 -0.48 -3.16 12.80
C HIS A 280 0.58 -2.75 11.78
N HIS A 281 1.85 -2.82 12.16
CA HIS A 281 2.98 -2.50 11.29
C HIS A 281 4.18 -3.40 11.61
N ASP A 282 4.88 -3.83 10.57
CA ASP A 282 6.07 -4.70 10.62
C ASP A 282 5.95 -5.94 11.53
N GLY A 283 4.77 -6.58 11.55
CA GLY A 283 4.52 -7.76 12.38
C GLY A 283 4.29 -7.46 13.87
N GLU A 284 4.04 -6.19 14.20
CA GLU A 284 3.68 -5.74 15.54
C GLU A 284 2.31 -5.04 15.53
N LEU A 285 1.41 -5.50 16.38
CA LEU A 285 0.10 -4.92 16.65
C LEU A 285 0.15 -4.12 17.96
N LEU A 286 -0.09 -2.82 17.87
CA LEU A 286 -0.13 -1.88 18.99
C LEU A 286 -1.55 -1.40 19.21
N LEU A 287 -2.08 -1.56 20.43
CA LEU A 287 -3.43 -1.19 20.80
C LEU A 287 -3.42 -0.35 22.09
N VAL A 288 -4.27 0.67 22.17
CA VAL A 288 -4.57 1.39 23.41
C VAL A 288 -6.07 1.62 23.49
N CYS A 289 -6.69 1.24 24.60
CA CYS A 289 -8.13 1.41 24.82
C CYS A 289 -8.45 1.64 26.30
N GLN A 290 -9.73 1.87 26.60
CA GLN A 290 -10.20 2.01 27.97
C GLN A 290 -10.14 0.66 28.70
N GLN A 291 -9.57 0.65 29.90
CA GLN A 291 -9.27 -0.53 30.69
C GLN A 291 -10.51 -1.34 31.05
N ASP A 292 -11.65 -0.68 31.26
CA ASP A 292 -12.91 -1.31 31.68
C ASP A 292 -13.56 -2.20 30.60
N VAL A 293 -13.14 -2.07 29.32
CA VAL A 293 -13.58 -2.94 28.22
C VAL A 293 -12.46 -3.79 27.63
N ALA A 294 -11.22 -3.61 28.09
CA ALA A 294 -10.05 -4.11 27.39
C ALA A 294 -9.98 -5.65 27.35
N GLU A 295 -10.18 -6.31 28.48
CA GLU A 295 -10.11 -7.78 28.59
C GLU A 295 -11.25 -8.45 27.82
N GLU A 296 -12.48 -7.96 28.01
CA GLU A 296 -13.66 -8.50 27.34
C GLU A 296 -13.59 -8.31 25.82
N ALA A 297 -13.20 -7.11 25.36
CA ALA A 297 -13.02 -6.84 23.94
C ALA A 297 -11.91 -7.71 23.33
N MET A 298 -10.83 -7.99 24.08
CA MET A 298 -9.76 -8.87 23.62
C MET A 298 -10.23 -10.32 23.47
N GLU A 299 -10.97 -10.87 24.43
CA GLU A 299 -11.52 -12.23 24.33
C GLU A 299 -12.50 -12.36 23.15
N VAL A 300 -13.40 -11.38 22.96
CA VAL A 300 -14.28 -11.33 21.78
C VAL A 300 -13.45 -11.28 20.50
N ALA A 301 -12.42 -10.42 20.46
CA ALA A 301 -11.57 -10.27 19.29
C ALA A 301 -10.80 -11.56 18.93
N LEU A 302 -10.27 -12.27 19.91
CA LEU A 302 -9.59 -13.56 19.71
C LEU A 302 -10.53 -14.62 19.11
N ASN A 303 -11.79 -14.65 19.56
CA ASN A 303 -12.79 -15.55 19.02
C ASN A 303 -13.18 -15.18 17.59
N GLU A 304 -13.48 -13.90 17.34
CA GLU A 304 -13.89 -13.40 16.03
C GLU A 304 -12.77 -13.46 14.97
N ALA A 305 -11.53 -13.12 15.34
CA ALA A 305 -10.38 -13.22 14.43
C ALA A 305 -10.17 -14.64 13.91
N SER A 306 -10.48 -15.63 14.75
CA SER A 306 -10.36 -17.04 14.40
C SER A 306 -11.54 -17.52 13.53
N LYS A 307 -12.74 -16.94 13.64
CA LYS A 307 -13.92 -17.36 12.85
C LYS A 307 -13.72 -17.27 11.34
N ARG A 308 -12.93 -16.31 10.82
CA ARG A 308 -12.62 -16.22 9.37
C ARG A 308 -11.84 -17.43 8.82
N LEU A 309 -11.29 -18.26 9.69
CA LEU A 309 -10.64 -19.52 9.29
C LEU A 309 -11.64 -20.65 9.03
N ARG A 310 -12.93 -20.47 9.37
CA ARG A 310 -13.99 -21.42 9.00
C ARG A 310 -14.00 -21.60 7.48
N LEU A 311 -14.29 -22.81 7.02
CA LEU A 311 -14.60 -23.01 5.60
C LEU A 311 -15.93 -22.32 5.33
N ASP A 312 -16.08 -21.72 4.15
CA ASP A 312 -17.39 -21.24 3.75
C ASP A 312 -18.31 -22.46 3.62
N LEU A 313 -19.52 -22.35 4.18
CA LEU A 313 -20.55 -23.37 3.97
C LEU A 313 -20.86 -23.41 2.48
N ARG A 314 -20.84 -24.61 1.89
CA ARG A 314 -21.17 -24.80 0.49
C ARG A 314 -22.44 -25.62 0.35
N ALA A 315 -23.44 -25.02 -0.29
CA ALA A 315 -24.59 -25.73 -0.80
C ALA A 315 -24.18 -26.53 -2.05
N ASP A 316 -24.17 -27.86 -1.96
CA ASP A 316 -23.93 -28.73 -3.11
C ASP A 316 -25.27 -29.23 -3.67
N ILE A 317 -25.57 -28.80 -4.90
CA ILE A 317 -26.77 -29.20 -5.62
C ILE A 317 -26.32 -29.92 -6.88
N ASN A 318 -26.41 -31.24 -6.87
CA ASN A 318 -25.91 -32.02 -8.00
C ASN A 318 -26.92 -32.03 -9.17
N PRO A 319 -26.49 -32.41 -10.39
CA PRO A 319 -27.38 -32.46 -11.56
C PRO A 319 -28.54 -33.46 -11.44
N LYS A 320 -28.49 -34.38 -10.47
CA LYS A 320 -29.57 -35.33 -10.16
C LYS A 320 -30.58 -34.76 -9.14
N GLY A 321 -30.37 -33.54 -8.65
CA GLY A 321 -31.26 -32.86 -7.71
C GLY A 321 -31.02 -33.23 -6.24
N SER A 322 -29.95 -33.96 -5.89
CA SER A 322 -29.62 -34.13 -4.48
C SER A 322 -29.06 -32.83 -3.92
N ARG A 323 -29.46 -32.52 -2.69
CA ARG A 323 -29.01 -31.35 -1.95
C ARG A 323 -28.13 -31.82 -0.81
N ASP A 324 -26.99 -31.20 -0.66
CA ASP A 324 -26.11 -31.44 0.48
C ASP A 324 -25.49 -30.15 0.96
N ILE A 325 -25.06 -30.17 2.21
CA ILE A 325 -24.30 -29.09 2.83
C ILE A 325 -22.91 -29.66 3.09
N LEU A 326 -21.92 -29.05 2.45
CA LEU A 326 -20.53 -29.43 2.53
C LEU A 326 -19.74 -28.31 3.20
N ASP A 327 -18.61 -28.71 3.81
CA ASP A 327 -17.63 -27.82 4.42
C ASP A 327 -18.16 -27.06 5.66
N SER A 328 -17.33 -26.89 6.71
CA SER A 328 -17.58 -26.11 7.95
C SER A 328 -18.46 -26.69 9.08
N GLY A 329 -18.23 -26.17 10.30
CA GLY A 329 -19.12 -26.21 11.46
C GLY A 329 -19.95 -24.93 11.53
N ALA A 330 -21.13 -24.97 10.92
CA ALA A 330 -21.93 -23.81 10.55
C ALA A 330 -22.98 -23.42 11.60
N GLU A 331 -23.43 -22.16 11.51
CA GLU A 331 -24.65 -21.62 12.13
C GLU A 331 -25.71 -21.35 11.04
N VAL A 332 -26.98 -21.14 11.41
CA VAL A 332 -28.07 -20.87 10.45
C VAL A 332 -27.74 -19.68 9.54
N SER A 333 -27.10 -18.65 10.09
CA SER A 333 -26.67 -17.45 9.37
C SER A 333 -25.66 -17.75 8.25
N ASP A 334 -24.86 -18.80 8.37
CA ASP A 334 -23.85 -19.16 7.35
C ASP A 334 -24.53 -19.73 6.09
N LEU A 335 -25.69 -20.40 6.26
CA LEU A 335 -26.51 -20.87 5.14
C LEU A 335 -27.20 -19.71 4.42
N GLU A 336 -27.69 -18.71 5.16
CA GLU A 336 -28.23 -17.48 4.59
C GLU A 336 -27.15 -16.69 3.81
N GLU A 337 -25.93 -16.64 4.36
CA GLU A 337 -24.80 -15.98 3.71
C GLU A 337 -24.35 -16.70 2.44
N ALA A 338 -24.37 -18.04 2.42
CA ALA A 338 -24.04 -18.83 1.22
C ALA A 338 -24.94 -18.49 0.02
N PHE A 339 -26.21 -18.12 0.25
CA PHE A 339 -27.14 -17.67 -0.79
C PHE A 339 -27.22 -16.14 -0.94
N ARG A 340 -26.49 -15.36 -0.11
CA ARG A 340 -26.54 -13.89 -0.13
C ARG A 340 -25.99 -13.31 -1.43
N TYR A 341 -24.94 -13.89 -2.00
CA TYR A 341 -24.17 -13.30 -3.10
C TYR A 341 -24.35 -13.97 -4.47
N ASP A 342 -25.10 -15.08 -4.57
CA ASP A 342 -25.34 -15.75 -5.85
C ASP A 342 -26.80 -16.22 -5.99
N SER A 343 -27.60 -15.42 -6.69
CA SER A 343 -29.00 -15.76 -6.97
C SER A 343 -29.14 -17.05 -7.81
N ARG A 344 -28.10 -17.44 -8.56
CA ARG A 344 -28.12 -18.67 -9.37
C ARG A 344 -28.03 -19.91 -8.51
N GLU A 345 -27.25 -19.90 -7.44
CA GLU A 345 -27.20 -21.03 -6.50
C GLU A 345 -28.53 -21.18 -5.74
N ALA A 346 -29.14 -20.06 -5.33
CA ALA A 346 -30.48 -20.08 -4.73
C ALA A 346 -31.54 -20.65 -5.71
N SER A 347 -31.50 -20.22 -6.98
CA SER A 347 -32.37 -20.78 -8.04
C SER A 347 -32.11 -22.26 -8.33
N LYS A 348 -30.86 -22.72 -8.24
CA LYS A 348 -30.53 -24.14 -8.43
C LYS A 348 -31.14 -25.02 -7.33
N ALA A 349 -31.23 -24.52 -6.10
CA ALA A 349 -31.77 -25.27 -4.97
C ALA A 349 -33.27 -25.59 -5.16
N LEU A 350 -34.00 -24.64 -5.76
CA LEU A 350 -35.44 -24.71 -6.02
C LEU A 350 -35.74 -25.25 -7.43
N TYR A 351 -35.90 -26.56 -7.52
CA TYR A 351 -36.22 -27.23 -8.78
C TYR A 351 -37.51 -28.05 -8.70
N VAL A 352 -38.14 -28.24 -9.86
CA VAL A 352 -39.30 -29.12 -10.05
C VAL A 352 -38.98 -30.13 -11.14
N HIS A 353 -39.36 -31.39 -10.91
CA HIS A 353 -39.12 -32.47 -11.85
C HIS A 353 -39.99 -32.28 -13.09
N ILE A 354 -39.40 -32.40 -14.28
CA ILE A 354 -40.03 -32.04 -15.55
C ILE A 354 -41.35 -32.77 -15.82
N ARG A 355 -41.50 -34.01 -15.33
CA ARG A 355 -42.74 -34.79 -15.46
C ARG A 355 -43.97 -34.09 -14.85
N LEU A 356 -43.81 -33.37 -13.74
CA LEU A 356 -44.91 -32.61 -13.11
C LEU A 356 -45.31 -31.41 -13.98
N LEU A 357 -44.31 -30.81 -14.61
CA LEU A 357 -44.50 -29.66 -15.49
C LEU A 357 -44.89 -30.04 -16.92
N ASN A 358 -45.11 -31.31 -17.26
CA ASN A 358 -45.61 -31.68 -18.59
C ASN A 358 -47.14 -31.52 -18.70
N GLU A 359 -47.82 -31.31 -17.57
CA GLU A 359 -49.27 -31.15 -17.50
C GLU A 359 -49.61 -29.65 -17.39
N ASP A 360 -50.30 -29.10 -18.40
CA ASP A 360 -50.64 -27.66 -18.44
C ASP A 360 -51.51 -27.23 -17.26
N ALA A 361 -52.40 -28.10 -16.78
CA ALA A 361 -53.20 -27.85 -15.59
C ALA A 361 -52.32 -27.62 -14.35
N TRP A 362 -51.22 -28.37 -14.22
CA TRP A 362 -50.27 -28.22 -13.13
C TRP A 362 -49.47 -26.92 -13.24
N ARG A 363 -49.06 -26.54 -14.46
CA ARG A 363 -48.40 -25.25 -14.73
C ARG A 363 -49.28 -24.06 -14.33
N GLN A 364 -50.57 -24.10 -14.70
CA GLN A 364 -51.52 -23.05 -14.41
C GLN A 364 -51.84 -22.96 -12.91
N ALA A 365 -52.08 -24.11 -12.26
CA ALA A 365 -52.33 -24.16 -10.82
C ALA A 365 -51.14 -23.62 -10.01
N MET A 366 -49.92 -24.03 -10.36
CA MET A 366 -48.70 -23.54 -9.71
C MET A 366 -48.50 -22.04 -9.95
N ALA A 367 -48.68 -21.56 -11.20
CA ALA A 367 -48.51 -20.14 -11.53
C ALA A 367 -49.53 -19.25 -10.81
N ALA A 368 -50.80 -19.65 -10.74
CA ALA A 368 -51.84 -18.92 -10.04
C ALA A 368 -51.58 -18.87 -8.53
N PHE A 369 -51.34 -20.04 -7.91
CA PHE A 369 -51.14 -20.14 -6.46
C PHE A 369 -49.97 -19.29 -5.95
N PHE A 370 -48.79 -19.43 -6.56
CA PHE A 370 -47.63 -18.63 -6.18
C PHE A 370 -47.71 -17.18 -6.68
N GLY A 371 -48.49 -16.92 -7.73
CA GLY A 371 -48.81 -15.58 -8.21
C GLY A 371 -49.54 -14.75 -7.17
N ASP A 372 -50.57 -15.32 -6.53
CA ASP A 372 -51.32 -14.67 -5.46
C ASP A 372 -50.45 -14.38 -4.22
N LEU A 373 -49.37 -15.14 -4.04
CA LEU A 373 -48.36 -14.95 -3.01
C LEU A 373 -47.26 -13.95 -3.40
N GLY A 374 -47.29 -13.41 -4.62
CA GLY A 374 -46.28 -12.47 -5.13
C GLY A 374 -44.95 -13.12 -5.48
N PHE A 375 -44.92 -14.46 -5.57
CA PHE A 375 -43.71 -15.26 -5.85
C PHE A 375 -43.91 -16.20 -7.04
N ALA A 376 -44.55 -15.70 -8.11
CA ALA A 376 -44.90 -16.48 -9.30
C ALA A 376 -43.66 -17.14 -9.96
N PRO A 377 -43.75 -18.44 -10.31
CA PRO A 377 -42.71 -19.12 -11.08
C PRO A 377 -42.67 -18.65 -12.53
N SER A 378 -41.47 -18.57 -13.11
CA SER A 378 -41.25 -18.38 -14.53
C SER A 378 -41.11 -19.74 -15.24
N LEU A 379 -42.06 -20.05 -16.11
CA LEU A 379 -42.06 -21.27 -16.91
C LEU A 379 -41.58 -21.04 -18.35
N SER A 380 -41.02 -19.87 -18.65
CA SER A 380 -40.51 -19.54 -19.98
C SER A 380 -39.39 -20.50 -20.39
N GLY A 381 -39.47 -21.06 -21.60
CA GLY A 381 -38.42 -21.94 -22.15
C GLY A 381 -38.50 -23.41 -21.73
N ILE A 382 -39.54 -23.80 -20.99
CA ILE A 382 -39.75 -25.20 -20.57
C ILE A 382 -39.90 -26.16 -21.77
N ASP A 383 -40.57 -25.73 -22.83
CA ASP A 383 -40.77 -26.55 -24.04
C ASP A 383 -39.47 -26.77 -24.82
N THR A 384 -38.49 -25.87 -24.65
CA THR A 384 -37.12 -26.03 -25.17
C THR A 384 -36.17 -26.74 -24.20
N PHE A 385 -36.57 -26.91 -22.94
CA PHE A 385 -35.79 -27.59 -21.90
C PHE A 385 -35.99 -29.12 -21.94
N THR A 386 -37.23 -29.56 -22.20
CA THR A 386 -37.61 -30.98 -22.35
C THR A 386 -36.81 -31.72 -23.43
N SER A 387 -36.32 -31.01 -24.44
CA SER A 387 -35.52 -31.56 -25.55
C SER A 387 -34.03 -31.76 -25.24
N LYS A 388 -33.52 -31.25 -24.10
CA LYS A 388 -32.08 -31.30 -23.73
C LYS A 388 -31.70 -32.40 -22.74
N GLY A 389 -32.63 -33.28 -22.36
CA GLY A 389 -32.35 -34.45 -21.50
C GLY A 389 -32.17 -34.15 -20.00
N SER A 390 -32.31 -32.89 -19.56
CA SER A 390 -32.31 -32.49 -18.15
C SER A 390 -33.65 -32.82 -17.48
N LYS A 391 -33.62 -33.35 -16.25
CA LYS A 391 -34.83 -33.83 -15.53
C LYS A 391 -35.44 -32.82 -14.55
N HIS A 392 -34.69 -31.77 -14.21
CA HIS A 392 -35.05 -30.81 -13.17
C HIS A 392 -35.04 -29.39 -13.74
N PHE A 393 -36.20 -28.74 -13.73
CA PHE A 393 -36.38 -27.36 -14.19
C PHE A 393 -36.36 -26.41 -12.98
N GLN A 394 -35.83 -25.20 -13.16
CA GLN A 394 -35.71 -24.18 -12.10
C GLN A 394 -36.75 -23.09 -12.33
N PRO A 395 -37.92 -23.12 -11.66
CA PRO A 395 -39.03 -22.22 -11.97
C PRO A 395 -38.79 -20.80 -11.44
N TRP A 396 -38.00 -20.63 -10.38
CA TRP A 396 -37.70 -19.33 -9.78
C TRP A 396 -36.29 -18.90 -10.11
N PHE A 397 -36.13 -18.36 -11.32
CA PHE A 397 -34.86 -17.83 -11.82
C PHE A 397 -34.85 -16.30 -11.80
N ILE A 398 -33.96 -15.72 -10.99
CA ILE A 398 -33.84 -14.26 -10.82
C ILE A 398 -32.40 -13.86 -11.15
N LEU A 399 -32.22 -12.99 -12.15
CA LEU A 399 -30.92 -12.46 -12.56
C LEU A 399 -30.65 -11.04 -12.06
N ASP A 400 -31.69 -10.28 -11.74
CA ASP A 400 -31.57 -8.91 -11.25
C ASP A 400 -31.47 -8.92 -9.72
N GLU A 401 -30.37 -8.37 -9.19
CA GLU A 401 -30.13 -8.26 -7.75
C GLU A 401 -31.11 -7.32 -7.04
N ASN A 402 -31.81 -6.46 -7.80
CA ASN A 402 -32.81 -5.53 -7.26
C ASN A 402 -34.25 -6.07 -7.34
N ASP A 403 -34.47 -7.31 -7.80
CA ASP A 403 -35.82 -7.88 -7.88
C ASP A 403 -36.41 -8.04 -6.46
N PRO A 404 -37.63 -7.53 -6.19
CA PRO A 404 -38.24 -7.59 -4.86
C PRO A 404 -38.52 -9.02 -4.37
N ARG A 405 -38.49 -10.01 -5.26
CA ARG A 405 -38.66 -11.44 -4.93
C ARG A 405 -37.37 -12.13 -4.51
N LEU A 406 -36.22 -11.47 -4.66
CA LEU A 406 -34.92 -12.06 -4.35
C LEU A 406 -34.77 -12.48 -2.87
N PRO A 407 -35.22 -11.70 -1.86
CA PRO A 407 -35.21 -12.15 -0.48
C PRO A 407 -36.04 -13.43 -0.27
N ILE A 408 -37.22 -13.52 -0.90
CA ILE A 408 -38.10 -14.69 -0.85
C ILE A 408 -37.40 -15.93 -1.44
N LEU A 409 -36.71 -15.75 -2.58
CA LEU A 409 -35.93 -16.81 -3.21
C LEU A 409 -34.82 -17.35 -2.30
N LYS A 410 -34.12 -16.46 -1.59
CA LYS A 410 -33.03 -16.83 -0.67
C LYS A 410 -33.58 -17.58 0.56
N ASP A 411 -34.64 -17.07 1.18
CA ASP A 411 -35.31 -17.73 2.30
C ASP A 411 -35.80 -19.14 1.88
N ALA A 412 -36.42 -19.26 0.69
CA ALA A 412 -36.85 -20.55 0.14
C ALA A 412 -35.68 -21.50 -0.12
N ALA A 413 -34.53 -20.98 -0.58
CA ALA A 413 -33.33 -21.80 -0.78
C ALA A 413 -32.79 -22.35 0.55
N CYS A 414 -32.74 -21.54 1.62
CA CYS A 414 -32.34 -22.01 2.95
C CYS A 414 -33.26 -23.13 3.45
N ILE A 415 -34.58 -22.95 3.37
CA ILE A 415 -35.57 -23.96 3.78
C ILE A 415 -35.40 -25.24 2.97
N VAL A 416 -35.31 -25.15 1.64
CA VAL A 416 -35.24 -26.34 0.78
C VAL A 416 -33.92 -27.11 0.96
N MET A 417 -32.82 -26.39 1.24
CA MET A 417 -31.56 -27.03 1.58
C MET A 417 -31.69 -27.80 2.89
N ALA A 418 -32.27 -27.21 3.93
CA ALA A 418 -32.46 -27.91 5.21
C ALA A 418 -33.43 -29.10 5.08
N LEU A 419 -34.48 -29.02 4.27
CA LEU A 419 -35.41 -30.14 4.01
C LEU A 419 -34.76 -31.28 3.21
N GLY A 420 -34.02 -30.94 2.16
CA GLY A 420 -33.47 -31.90 1.20
C GLY A 420 -32.05 -32.38 1.50
N CYS A 421 -31.42 -31.87 2.57
CA CYS A 421 -30.05 -32.23 2.94
C CYS A 421 -29.95 -33.73 3.24
N SER A 422 -28.92 -34.37 2.66
CA SER A 422 -28.62 -35.79 2.86
C SER A 422 -28.46 -36.14 4.34
N GLU A 423 -28.80 -37.37 4.71
CA GLU A 423 -28.65 -37.83 6.09
C GLU A 423 -27.18 -38.20 6.41
N PRO A 424 -26.79 -38.18 7.70
CA PRO A 424 -25.48 -38.63 8.12
C PRO A 424 -25.20 -40.09 7.70
N THR A 425 -23.98 -40.37 7.24
CA THR A 425 -23.56 -41.74 6.92
C THR A 425 -23.31 -42.58 8.18
N SER A 426 -23.00 -41.93 9.31
CA SER A 426 -22.85 -42.57 10.62
C SER A 426 -24.21 -42.96 11.19
N ARG A 427 -24.42 -44.26 11.47
CA ARG A 427 -25.67 -44.77 12.04
C ARG A 427 -26.04 -44.16 13.40
N VAL A 428 -25.03 -43.86 14.23
CA VAL A 428 -25.25 -43.27 15.55
C VAL A 428 -25.79 -41.84 15.42
N LEU A 429 -25.23 -41.07 14.48
CA LEU A 429 -25.65 -39.69 14.25
C LEU A 429 -26.99 -39.64 13.51
N ALA A 430 -27.20 -40.51 12.51
CA ALA A 430 -28.45 -40.60 11.77
C ALA A 430 -29.66 -40.92 12.67
N ALA A 431 -29.47 -41.62 13.79
CA ALA A 431 -30.53 -41.89 14.75
C ALA A 431 -30.98 -40.67 15.58
N ARG A 432 -30.14 -39.62 15.64
CA ARG A 432 -30.39 -38.39 16.41
C ARG A 432 -30.74 -37.19 15.53
N VAL A 433 -30.48 -37.27 14.23
CA VAL A 433 -30.79 -36.24 13.24
C VAL A 433 -32.16 -36.55 12.62
N PRO A 434 -33.11 -35.58 12.57
CA PRO A 434 -34.41 -35.79 11.94
C PRO A 434 -34.26 -36.09 10.44
N ASP A 435 -34.92 -37.15 9.97
CA ASP A 435 -34.93 -37.49 8.54
C ASP A 435 -35.69 -36.45 7.71
N ALA A 436 -35.62 -36.57 6.38
CA ALA A 436 -36.28 -35.60 5.49
C ALA A 436 -37.81 -35.57 5.66
N ALA A 437 -38.43 -36.71 5.96
CA ALA A 437 -39.88 -36.81 6.15
C ALA A 437 -40.34 -36.13 7.45
N THR A 438 -39.56 -36.29 8.53
CA THR A 438 -39.80 -35.65 9.83
C THR A 438 -39.69 -34.14 9.70
N ARG A 439 -38.65 -33.64 9.03
CA ARG A 439 -38.49 -32.19 8.76
C ARG A 439 -39.65 -31.63 7.93
N GLU A 440 -40.08 -32.33 6.88
CA GLU A 440 -41.26 -31.94 6.10
C GLU A 440 -42.51 -31.87 6.99
N GLN A 441 -42.74 -32.87 7.83
CA GLN A 441 -43.91 -32.91 8.71
C GLN A 441 -43.89 -31.79 9.75
N GLU A 442 -42.75 -31.51 10.38
CA GLU A 442 -42.61 -30.42 11.35
C GLU A 442 -42.89 -29.05 10.72
N LEU A 443 -42.45 -28.82 9.49
CA LEU A 443 -42.74 -27.58 8.77
C LEU A 443 -44.23 -27.41 8.50
N VAL A 444 -44.89 -28.49 8.07
CA VAL A 444 -46.34 -28.51 7.82
C VAL A 444 -47.13 -28.30 9.11
N THR A 445 -46.72 -28.95 10.21
CA THR A 445 -47.34 -28.77 11.52
C THR A 445 -47.20 -27.32 12.00
N LEU A 446 -46.00 -26.72 11.92
CA LEU A 446 -45.81 -25.32 12.28
C LEU A 446 -46.74 -24.39 11.48
N ALA A 447 -46.82 -24.59 10.16
CA ALA A 447 -47.68 -23.78 9.31
C ALA A 447 -49.16 -23.89 9.74
N SER A 448 -49.63 -25.11 10.02
CA SER A 448 -51.00 -25.35 10.46
C SER A 448 -51.30 -24.76 11.84
N GLU A 449 -50.36 -24.85 12.79
CA GLU A 449 -50.47 -24.23 14.12
C GLU A 449 -50.61 -22.70 14.05
N LEU A 450 -49.99 -22.08 13.05
CA LEU A 450 -50.09 -20.65 12.75
C LEU A 450 -51.28 -20.30 11.83
N GLY A 451 -52.13 -21.26 11.49
CA GLY A 451 -53.35 -21.06 10.70
C GLY A 451 -53.16 -21.09 9.18
N PHE A 452 -52.05 -21.65 8.69
CA PHE A 452 -51.76 -21.81 7.27
C PHE A 452 -51.85 -23.28 6.84
N ASP A 453 -52.87 -23.62 6.06
CA ASP A 453 -53.04 -24.97 5.52
C ASP A 453 -52.24 -25.18 4.22
N VAL A 454 -51.47 -26.27 4.18
CA VAL A 454 -50.72 -26.66 2.97
C VAL A 454 -51.71 -27.06 1.88
N PRO A 455 -51.54 -26.59 0.63
CA PRO A 455 -52.39 -27.05 -0.46
C PRO A 455 -52.27 -28.57 -0.68
N GLU A 456 -53.41 -29.24 -0.82
CA GLU A 456 -53.50 -30.70 -0.98
C GLU A 456 -52.63 -31.21 -2.14
N TRP A 457 -52.63 -30.49 -3.27
CA TRP A 457 -51.83 -30.84 -4.46
C TRP A 457 -50.31 -30.79 -4.21
N VAL A 458 -49.83 -29.97 -3.26
CA VAL A 458 -48.42 -29.94 -2.88
C VAL A 458 -48.08 -31.19 -2.08
N VAL A 459 -48.93 -31.57 -1.11
CA VAL A 459 -48.75 -32.78 -0.28
C VAL A 459 -48.79 -34.05 -1.14
N GLU A 460 -49.71 -34.12 -2.11
CA GLU A 460 -49.87 -35.27 -3.02
C GLU A 460 -48.71 -35.43 -4.03
N THR A 461 -47.81 -34.45 -4.14
CA THR A 461 -46.68 -34.51 -5.06
C THR A 461 -45.73 -35.65 -4.67
N LYS A 462 -45.73 -36.74 -5.46
CA LYS A 462 -44.94 -37.96 -5.20
C LYS A 462 -43.42 -37.75 -5.30
N HIS A 463 -42.97 -36.83 -6.15
CA HIS A 463 -41.53 -36.56 -6.30
C HIS A 463 -41.04 -35.69 -5.13
N GLN A 464 -40.39 -36.33 -4.15
CA GLN A 464 -39.95 -35.70 -2.89
C GLN A 464 -39.21 -34.37 -3.12
N GLY A 465 -38.18 -34.34 -3.97
CA GLY A 465 -37.40 -33.12 -4.19
C GLY A 465 -38.21 -31.94 -4.75
N SER A 466 -39.30 -32.22 -5.48
CA SER A 466 -40.20 -31.18 -6.00
C SER A 466 -41.21 -30.74 -4.96
N ARG A 467 -41.75 -31.67 -4.17
CA ARG A 467 -42.60 -31.35 -3.02
C ARG A 467 -41.88 -30.44 -2.03
N GLN A 468 -40.63 -30.75 -1.70
CA GLN A 468 -39.79 -29.90 -0.83
C GLN A 468 -39.58 -28.50 -1.41
N SER A 469 -39.30 -28.36 -2.72
CA SER A 469 -39.16 -27.05 -3.36
C SER A 469 -40.44 -26.23 -3.29
N LEU A 470 -41.60 -26.88 -3.49
CA LEU A 470 -42.90 -26.22 -3.44
C LEU A 470 -43.23 -25.78 -2.01
N LEU A 471 -42.99 -26.64 -1.01
CA LEU A 471 -43.17 -26.30 0.41
C LEU A 471 -42.26 -25.13 0.82
N ALA A 472 -40.99 -25.17 0.44
CA ALA A 472 -40.04 -24.12 0.77
C ALA A 472 -40.41 -22.77 0.12
N ALA A 473 -40.78 -22.78 -1.16
CA ALA A 473 -41.26 -21.59 -1.86
C ALA A 473 -42.54 -21.03 -1.23
N TRP A 474 -43.44 -21.90 -0.77
CA TRP A 474 -44.72 -21.51 -0.17
C TRP A 474 -44.50 -20.84 1.19
N ILE A 475 -43.74 -21.49 2.08
CA ILE A 475 -43.42 -20.94 3.41
C ILE A 475 -42.65 -19.64 3.30
N ALA A 476 -41.66 -19.54 2.41
CA ALA A 476 -40.91 -18.29 2.25
C ALA A 476 -41.80 -17.14 1.75
N ALA A 477 -42.70 -17.41 0.80
CA ALA A 477 -43.62 -16.40 0.28
C ALA A 477 -44.65 -15.95 1.33
N LEU A 478 -45.10 -16.87 2.20
CA LEU A 478 -45.94 -16.53 3.35
C LEU A 478 -45.18 -15.75 4.42
N GLY A 479 -43.96 -16.17 4.78
CA GLY A 479 -43.13 -15.47 5.78
C GLY A 479 -42.73 -14.06 5.36
N ALA A 480 -42.70 -13.76 4.06
CA ALA A 480 -42.53 -12.39 3.57
C ALA A 480 -43.74 -11.48 3.87
N ARG A 481 -44.91 -12.06 4.14
CA ARG A 481 -46.16 -11.37 4.49
C ARG A 481 -46.50 -11.47 5.98
N ASP A 482 -45.99 -12.50 6.65
CA ASP A 482 -46.24 -12.80 8.05
C ASP A 482 -44.91 -12.88 8.84
N PRO A 483 -44.57 -11.83 9.61
CA PRO A 483 -43.35 -11.79 10.41
C PRO A 483 -43.28 -12.88 11.49
N ASP A 484 -44.41 -13.35 12.01
CA ASP A 484 -44.45 -14.37 13.06
C ASP A 484 -44.09 -15.73 12.47
N LEU A 485 -44.64 -16.11 11.32
CA LEU A 485 -44.22 -17.31 10.60
C LEU A 485 -42.73 -17.25 10.27
N ARG A 486 -42.25 -16.10 9.78
CA ARG A 486 -40.83 -15.92 9.49
C ARG A 486 -39.98 -16.10 10.74
N HIS A 487 -40.41 -15.57 11.88
CA HIS A 487 -39.71 -15.72 13.16
C HIS A 487 -39.66 -17.18 13.63
N HIS A 488 -40.75 -17.95 13.51
CA HIS A 488 -40.75 -19.36 13.92
C HIS A 488 -39.90 -20.27 12.99
N VAL A 489 -39.66 -19.86 11.74
CA VAL A 489 -38.80 -20.60 10.81
C VAL A 489 -37.33 -20.19 10.94
N PHE A 490 -37.05 -18.89 10.92
CA PHE A 490 -35.68 -18.31 10.84
C PHE A 490 -35.17 -17.71 12.15
N GLY A 491 -36.00 -17.62 13.19
CA GLY A 491 -35.59 -17.11 14.49
C GLY A 491 -34.49 -17.96 15.13
N PHE A 492 -33.86 -17.43 16.18
CA PHE A 492 -32.77 -18.10 16.91
C PHE A 492 -33.18 -19.49 17.41
N ASP A 493 -34.42 -19.64 17.88
CA ASP A 493 -35.04 -20.90 18.31
C ASP A 493 -35.99 -21.50 17.26
N GLY A 494 -35.88 -21.05 16.01
CA GLY A 494 -36.76 -21.46 14.91
C GLY A 494 -36.43 -22.84 14.35
N LEU A 495 -37.30 -23.34 13.48
CA LEU A 495 -37.19 -24.69 12.88
C LEU A 495 -35.88 -24.92 12.12
N LEU A 496 -35.37 -23.90 11.40
CA LEU A 496 -34.07 -24.03 10.72
C LEU A 496 -32.91 -24.22 11.71
N SER A 497 -32.93 -23.48 12.83
CA SER A 497 -31.94 -23.62 13.91
C SER A 497 -31.97 -25.03 14.49
N LEU A 498 -33.17 -25.52 14.81
CA LEU A 498 -33.35 -26.87 15.34
C LEU A 498 -32.88 -27.97 14.39
N TRP A 499 -33.17 -27.86 13.08
CA TRP A 499 -32.75 -28.86 12.09
C TRP A 499 -31.25 -28.84 11.82
N LEU A 500 -30.65 -27.65 11.77
CA LEU A 500 -29.26 -27.48 11.38
C LEU A 500 -28.31 -27.67 12.57
N CYS A 501 -28.65 -27.13 13.73
CA CYS A 501 -27.81 -27.08 14.93
C CYS A 501 -28.23 -28.06 16.03
N GLY A 502 -29.47 -28.56 16.03
CA GLY A 502 -29.99 -29.43 17.09
C GLY A 502 -30.47 -28.65 18.32
N ASP A 503 -30.83 -29.36 19.38
CA ASP A 503 -31.33 -28.77 20.64
C ASP A 503 -30.25 -28.65 21.74
N GLY A 504 -29.01 -29.03 21.42
CA GLY A 504 -27.89 -29.07 22.37
C GLY A 504 -27.94 -30.22 23.37
N ALA A 505 -28.92 -31.13 23.27
CA ALA A 505 -29.12 -32.28 24.14
C ALA A 505 -29.31 -33.58 23.31
N ASP A 506 -30.55 -34.04 23.17
CA ASP A 506 -30.87 -35.35 22.61
C ASP A 506 -30.93 -35.33 21.08
N ARG A 507 -31.39 -34.22 20.49
CA ARG A 507 -31.56 -34.04 19.05
C ARG A 507 -30.31 -33.42 18.43
N ALA A 508 -29.68 -34.17 17.53
CA ALA A 508 -28.52 -33.71 16.77
C ALA A 508 -28.95 -32.89 15.55
N GLY A 509 -28.13 -31.90 15.19
CA GLY A 509 -28.31 -31.09 13.99
C GLY A 509 -27.65 -31.70 12.74
N LEU A 510 -28.11 -31.30 11.55
CA LEU A 510 -27.50 -31.70 10.27
C LEU A 510 -26.02 -31.29 10.18
N PHE A 511 -25.61 -30.19 10.81
CA PHE A 511 -24.22 -29.73 10.78
C PHE A 511 -23.27 -30.66 11.53
N GLU A 512 -23.74 -31.49 12.47
CA GLU A 512 -22.88 -32.47 13.14
C GLU A 512 -22.31 -33.54 12.19
N LYS A 513 -22.93 -33.74 11.01
CA LYS A 513 -22.41 -34.68 10.00
C LYS A 513 -21.20 -34.13 9.26
N ILE A 514 -21.01 -32.81 9.31
CA ILE A 514 -19.91 -32.10 8.67
C ILE A 514 -18.81 -32.00 9.73
N GLY A 515 -17.73 -32.76 9.54
CA GLY A 515 -16.54 -32.52 10.36
C GLY A 515 -16.02 -31.12 10.06
N ASP A 516 -15.75 -30.31 11.09
CA ASP A 516 -15.08 -29.02 10.90
C ASP A 516 -13.57 -29.20 11.01
N PRO A 517 -12.83 -29.41 9.90
CA PRO A 517 -11.38 -29.42 9.94
C PRO A 517 -10.81 -28.06 10.39
N SER A 518 -11.61 -26.99 10.35
CA SER A 518 -11.21 -25.65 10.73
C SER A 518 -11.18 -25.45 12.25
N SER A 519 -11.99 -26.17 13.02
CA SER A 519 -12.04 -26.10 14.49
C SER A 519 -10.65 -26.21 15.14
N ARG A 520 -9.84 -27.17 14.67
CA ARG A 520 -8.44 -27.34 15.10
C ARG A 520 -7.57 -26.12 14.77
N PHE A 521 -7.74 -25.52 13.58
CA PHE A 521 -6.99 -24.33 13.18
C PHE A 521 -7.43 -23.08 13.95
N ILE A 522 -8.73 -22.94 14.22
CA ILE A 522 -9.33 -21.88 15.03
C ILE A 522 -8.78 -21.93 16.45
N GLU A 523 -8.81 -23.10 17.08
CA GLU A 523 -8.28 -23.28 18.44
C GLU A 523 -6.77 -23.02 18.49
N ALA A 524 -6.01 -23.49 17.50
CA ALA A 524 -4.58 -23.25 17.42
C ALA A 524 -4.24 -21.77 17.20
N ALA A 525 -4.97 -21.07 16.34
CA ALA A 525 -4.81 -19.63 16.10
C ALA A 525 -5.12 -18.82 17.37
N ARG A 526 -6.23 -19.14 18.06
CA ARG A 526 -6.58 -18.53 19.35
C ARG A 526 -5.49 -18.76 20.39
N LYS A 527 -5.03 -20.01 20.57
CA LYS A 527 -3.95 -20.34 21.51
C LYS A 527 -2.65 -19.60 21.18
N TRP A 528 -2.30 -19.49 19.90
CA TRP A 528 -1.12 -18.76 19.45
C TRP A 528 -1.22 -17.26 19.75
N LEU A 529 -2.35 -16.62 19.42
CA LEU A 529 -2.56 -15.20 19.68
C LEU A 529 -2.56 -14.89 21.18
N ASP A 530 -3.22 -15.72 22.00
CA ASP A 530 -3.21 -15.58 23.46
C ASP A 530 -1.81 -15.82 24.06
N ALA A 531 -1.08 -16.83 23.57
CA ALA A 531 0.30 -17.06 23.99
C ALA A 531 1.20 -15.87 23.63
N THR A 532 1.03 -15.29 22.43
CA THR A 532 1.76 -14.09 21.99
C THR A 532 1.42 -12.90 22.89
N LEU A 533 0.13 -12.68 23.18
CA LEU A 533 -0.36 -11.62 24.05
C LEU A 533 0.26 -11.69 25.44
N ARG A 534 0.29 -12.90 26.02
CA ARG A 534 0.81 -13.13 27.37
C ARG A 534 2.31 -13.42 27.39
N ARG A 535 2.98 -13.34 26.24
CA ARG A 535 4.43 -13.65 26.07
C ARG A 535 4.81 -15.03 26.63
N ARG A 536 3.97 -16.03 26.38
CA ARG A 536 4.15 -17.42 26.81
C ARG A 536 4.63 -18.29 25.65
N PHE A 537 5.40 -19.32 25.96
CA PHE A 537 5.72 -20.38 24.99
C PHE A 537 4.50 -21.28 24.76
N LEU A 538 4.40 -21.85 23.56
CA LEU A 538 3.48 -22.96 23.31
C LEU A 538 4.16 -24.26 23.74
N ASP A 539 3.53 -24.97 24.68
CA ASP A 539 4.00 -26.28 25.12
C ASP A 539 3.81 -27.32 24.00
N ALA A 540 4.76 -28.24 23.87
CA ALA A 540 4.60 -29.42 23.04
C ALA A 540 3.71 -30.45 23.76
N GLU A 541 2.85 -31.17 23.03
CA GLU A 541 2.13 -32.31 23.61
C GLU A 541 3.14 -33.37 24.11
N ILE A 542 3.08 -33.69 25.40
CA ILE A 542 3.99 -34.64 26.04
C ILE A 542 3.71 -36.05 25.49
N GLY A 543 4.71 -36.69 24.88
CA GLY A 543 4.69 -38.14 24.57
C GLY A 543 4.50 -38.57 23.11
N ALA A 544 4.43 -37.65 22.14
CA ALA A 544 4.38 -37.99 20.70
C ALA A 544 5.72 -37.70 20.00
N PRO A 545 6.11 -38.43 18.92
CA PRO A 545 7.27 -38.05 18.11
C PRO A 545 7.00 -36.68 17.46
N PHE A 546 7.74 -35.66 17.92
CA PHE A 546 7.60 -34.28 17.48
C PHE A 546 8.66 -33.92 16.43
N GLY A 547 8.24 -33.17 15.41
CA GLY A 547 9.10 -32.38 14.55
C GLY A 547 8.87 -30.90 14.80
N TYR A 548 9.46 -30.04 13.96
CA TYR A 548 9.31 -28.59 14.06
C TYR A 548 8.69 -28.00 12.79
N CYS A 549 7.82 -27.02 12.96
CA CYS A 549 7.23 -26.28 11.85
C CYS A 549 8.31 -25.48 11.11
N HIS A 550 8.32 -25.56 9.78
CA HIS A 550 9.36 -24.90 8.96
C HIS A 550 9.23 -23.37 8.88
N PHE A 551 8.10 -22.79 9.31
CA PHE A 551 7.87 -21.34 9.29
C PHE A 551 8.10 -20.67 10.64
N THR A 552 7.73 -21.36 11.71
CA THR A 552 7.61 -20.78 13.05
C THR A 552 8.48 -21.49 14.08
N ASN A 553 9.08 -22.62 13.69
CA ASN A 553 9.82 -23.52 14.56
C ASN A 553 8.99 -24.05 15.75
N ALA A 554 7.66 -23.92 15.70
CA ALA A 554 6.80 -24.48 16.74
C ALA A 554 6.81 -26.02 16.70
N PRO A 555 6.67 -26.69 17.85
CA PRO A 555 6.56 -28.13 17.91
C PRO A 555 5.32 -28.60 17.16
N VAL A 556 5.45 -29.65 16.35
CA VAL A 556 4.37 -30.23 15.56
C VAL A 556 4.45 -31.75 15.54
N SER A 557 3.29 -32.40 15.51
CA SER A 557 3.24 -33.86 15.31
C SER A 557 3.89 -34.23 13.98
N ALA A 558 4.69 -35.30 13.95
CA ALA A 558 5.26 -35.85 12.72
C ALA A 558 4.18 -36.25 11.67
N LYS A 559 2.92 -36.38 12.09
CA LYS A 559 1.76 -36.63 11.21
C LYS A 559 1.20 -35.37 10.55
N ALA A 560 1.61 -34.17 10.96
CA ALA A 560 1.16 -32.88 10.43
C ALA A 560 1.88 -32.51 9.12
N VAL A 561 1.76 -33.38 8.12
CA VAL A 561 2.40 -33.21 6.80
C VAL A 561 1.42 -32.56 5.83
N ILE A 562 1.82 -31.45 5.21
CA ILE A 562 1.03 -30.81 4.15
C ILE A 562 1.24 -31.54 2.82
N ASN A 563 0.15 -31.75 2.07
CA ASN A 563 0.20 -32.28 0.71
C ASN A 563 -0.59 -31.38 -0.27
N LYS A 564 -0.54 -31.69 -1.58
CA LYS A 564 -1.24 -30.90 -2.61
C LYS A 564 -2.77 -30.82 -2.41
N LYS A 565 -3.38 -31.75 -1.66
CA LYS A 565 -4.83 -31.76 -1.37
C LYS A 565 -5.21 -30.86 -0.18
N SER A 566 -4.24 -30.28 0.53
CA SER A 566 -4.47 -29.42 1.69
C SER A 566 -5.05 -28.04 1.33
N GLY A 567 -5.23 -27.71 0.05
CA GLY A 567 -5.89 -26.46 -0.39
C GLY A 567 -5.07 -25.18 -0.20
N ILE A 568 -3.87 -25.25 0.40
CA ILE A 568 -2.99 -24.09 0.57
C ILE A 568 -2.12 -23.89 -0.66
N LYS A 569 -2.27 -22.73 -1.31
CA LYS A 569 -1.58 -22.40 -2.56
C LYS A 569 -0.13 -21.98 -2.31
N GLY A 570 0.82 -22.56 -3.08
CA GLY A 570 2.26 -22.31 -2.95
C GLY A 570 2.99 -23.18 -1.92
N LEU A 571 2.27 -23.97 -1.14
CA LEU A 571 2.80 -24.94 -0.18
C LEU A 571 2.61 -26.36 -0.74
N ASN A 572 3.64 -26.86 -1.44
CA ASN A 572 3.69 -28.26 -1.87
C ASN A 572 4.81 -29.00 -1.13
N VAL A 573 4.81 -30.34 -1.23
CA VAL A 573 5.78 -31.23 -0.57
C VAL A 573 7.24 -30.82 -0.88
N SER A 574 7.48 -30.25 -2.07
CA SER A 574 8.76 -29.78 -2.58
C SER A 574 9.09 -28.30 -2.31
N ALA A 575 8.23 -27.53 -1.63
CA ALA A 575 8.43 -26.07 -1.50
C ALA A 575 9.70 -25.69 -0.71
N PHE A 576 10.25 -26.65 0.04
CA PHE A 576 11.45 -26.48 0.88
C PHE A 576 12.54 -27.52 0.60
N SER A 577 12.39 -28.35 -0.44
CA SER A 577 13.42 -29.32 -0.81
C SER A 577 14.60 -28.63 -1.50
N GLY A 578 15.84 -29.03 -1.15
CA GLY A 578 17.06 -28.42 -1.69
C GLY A 578 17.55 -27.12 -1.03
N ARG A 579 16.94 -26.67 0.09
CA ARG A 579 17.51 -25.56 0.89
C ARG A 579 18.74 -26.02 1.68
N GLU A 580 19.70 -25.11 1.85
CA GLU A 580 20.94 -25.33 2.59
C GLU A 580 20.65 -25.88 4.00
N GLY A 581 21.27 -27.01 4.35
CA GLY A 581 21.02 -27.72 5.62
C GLY A 581 20.03 -28.89 5.55
N ARG A 582 19.53 -29.31 4.38
CA ARG A 582 18.74 -30.55 4.23
C ARG A 582 19.41 -31.63 3.37
N PRO A 583 19.31 -32.91 3.79
CA PRO A 583 19.98 -34.03 3.11
C PRO A 583 19.25 -34.56 1.87
N GLU A 584 18.03 -34.12 1.55
CA GLU A 584 17.19 -34.77 0.51
C GLU A 584 16.96 -33.95 -0.76
N SER A 585 17.03 -34.64 -1.90
CA SER A 585 16.77 -34.14 -3.26
C SER A 585 15.32 -33.65 -3.45
N HIS A 586 15.13 -32.69 -4.36
CA HIS A 586 13.83 -32.15 -4.76
C HIS A 586 12.89 -33.17 -5.39
N GLU A 587 13.41 -34.33 -5.80
CA GLU A 587 12.66 -35.44 -6.40
C GLU A 587 12.32 -36.57 -5.40
N SER A 588 12.73 -36.44 -4.13
CA SER A 588 12.49 -37.47 -3.10
C SER A 588 11.01 -37.55 -2.70
N ALA A 589 10.41 -38.74 -2.84
CA ALA A 589 9.10 -39.06 -2.28
C ALA A 589 9.05 -39.05 -0.73
N LYS A 590 10.20 -38.87 -0.06
CA LYS A 590 10.34 -38.75 1.40
C LYS A 590 10.44 -37.30 1.90
N SER A 591 10.33 -36.31 1.01
CA SER A 591 10.37 -34.90 1.41
C SER A 591 9.21 -34.56 2.37
N LEU A 592 9.55 -34.11 3.59
CA LEU A 592 8.59 -33.83 4.67
C LEU A 592 8.49 -32.32 4.93
N THR A 593 7.32 -31.74 4.62
CA THR A 593 7.00 -30.34 4.97
C THR A 593 6.05 -30.33 6.16
N LEU A 594 6.58 -29.90 7.32
CA LEU A 594 5.88 -29.83 8.60
C LEU A 594 5.44 -28.40 8.85
N VAL A 595 4.15 -28.23 9.14
CA VAL A 595 3.53 -26.92 9.37
C VAL A 595 2.62 -27.01 10.59
N SER A 596 2.73 -26.05 11.51
CA SER A 596 1.86 -25.97 12.68
C SER A 596 0.47 -25.53 12.28
N ASP A 597 -0.54 -25.85 13.09
CA ASP A 597 -1.93 -25.54 12.77
C ASP A 597 -2.20 -24.04 12.67
N PHE A 598 -1.53 -23.23 13.49
CA PHE A 598 -1.64 -21.77 13.40
C PHE A 598 -0.90 -21.19 12.19
N ALA A 599 0.22 -21.80 11.75
CA ALA A 599 0.88 -21.40 10.50
C ALA A 599 0.03 -21.82 9.29
N PHE A 600 -0.67 -22.96 9.37
CA PHE A 600 -1.65 -23.37 8.38
C PHE A 600 -2.81 -22.36 8.30
N ALA A 601 -3.35 -21.94 9.45
CA ALA A 601 -4.38 -20.92 9.54
C ALA A 601 -3.96 -19.59 8.87
N GLU A 602 -2.75 -19.12 9.19
CA GLU A 602 -2.15 -17.94 8.57
C GLU A 602 -2.09 -18.06 7.03
N HIS A 603 -1.55 -19.18 6.54
CA HIS A 603 -1.43 -19.43 5.10
C HIS A 603 -2.78 -19.60 4.39
N ARG A 604 -3.82 -19.98 5.13
CA ARG A 604 -5.18 -20.06 4.63
C ARG A 604 -5.80 -18.67 4.45
N LEU A 605 -5.71 -17.78 5.45
CA LEU A 605 -6.13 -16.38 5.31
C LEU A 605 -5.44 -15.71 4.13
N ARG A 606 -4.15 -15.98 3.97
CA ARG A 606 -3.38 -15.55 2.81
C ARG A 606 -3.92 -16.06 1.49
N THR A 607 -4.30 -17.34 1.41
CA THR A 607 -4.87 -17.93 0.19
C THR A 607 -6.19 -17.25 -0.17
N MET A 608 -7.04 -17.00 0.84
CA MET A 608 -8.32 -16.30 0.67
C MET A 608 -8.13 -14.87 0.14
N GLN A 609 -7.14 -14.11 0.65
CA GLN A 609 -6.85 -12.76 0.13
C GLN A 609 -6.32 -12.79 -1.32
N ALA A 610 -5.49 -13.79 -1.66
CA ALA A 610 -4.97 -13.95 -3.02
C ALA A 610 -6.07 -14.33 -4.04
N GLU A 611 -7.04 -15.15 -3.64
CA GLU A 611 -8.19 -15.51 -4.47
C GLU A 611 -9.10 -14.31 -4.77
N LYS A 612 -9.34 -13.45 -3.78
CA LYS A 612 -10.11 -12.20 -3.95
C LYS A 612 -9.43 -11.21 -4.91
N THR A 613 -8.11 -11.08 -4.83
CA THR A 613 -7.36 -10.05 -5.59
C THR A 613 -6.91 -10.52 -6.98
N GLY A 614 -7.05 -11.82 -7.30
CA GLY A 614 -6.61 -12.40 -8.58
C GLY A 614 -5.08 -12.42 -8.77
N ASN A 615 -4.31 -11.95 -7.79
CA ASN A 615 -2.86 -11.88 -7.83
C ASN A 615 -2.25 -13.19 -7.31
N PHE A 616 -1.89 -14.06 -8.24
CA PHE A 616 -1.26 -15.34 -7.92
C PHE A 616 0.24 -15.29 -8.18
N ALA A 617 1.04 -15.19 -7.12
CA ALA A 617 2.47 -15.51 -7.23
C ALA A 617 2.63 -17.03 -7.38
N LYS A 618 3.35 -17.48 -8.42
CA LYS A 618 3.74 -18.89 -8.59
C LYS A 618 4.82 -19.33 -7.58
N ASP A 619 5.56 -18.36 -7.03
CA ASP A 619 6.67 -18.52 -6.09
C ASP A 619 6.33 -17.99 -4.69
N LEU A 620 7.21 -18.21 -3.70
CA LEU A 620 7.06 -17.68 -2.35
C LEU A 620 7.12 -16.13 -2.41
N PRO A 621 6.02 -15.40 -2.14
CA PRO A 621 5.96 -13.96 -2.24
C PRO A 621 6.65 -13.30 -1.04
N ALA A 622 7.15 -12.08 -1.26
CA ALA A 622 7.59 -11.22 -0.17
C ALA A 622 6.37 -10.72 0.61
N ASN A 623 6.52 -10.57 1.93
CA ASN A 623 5.58 -9.87 2.79
C ASN A 623 5.65 -8.37 2.49
N VAL A 624 4.49 -7.74 2.46
CA VAL A 624 4.37 -6.29 2.39
C VAL A 624 3.70 -5.84 3.67
N SER A 625 4.34 -4.90 4.35
CA SER A 625 3.85 -4.30 5.57
C SER A 625 3.55 -2.83 5.32
N SER A 626 2.30 -2.45 5.58
CA SER A 626 1.85 -1.06 5.60
C SER A 626 0.72 -0.96 6.61
N PRO A 627 0.66 0.08 7.43
CA PRO A 627 -0.37 0.22 8.44
C PRO A 627 -1.74 0.57 7.83
N THR A 628 -2.80 0.04 8.45
CA THR A 628 -4.19 0.20 7.96
C THR A 628 -4.74 1.62 8.10
N ALA A 629 -4.09 2.43 8.94
CA ALA A 629 -4.23 3.89 9.05
C ALA A 629 -2.86 4.48 9.48
N MET A 630 -2.62 5.76 9.26
CA MET A 630 -1.34 6.42 9.57
C MET A 630 -1.53 7.61 10.50
N GLY A 631 -0.76 7.62 11.60
CA GLY A 631 -0.91 8.53 12.73
C GLY A 631 -1.52 7.84 13.94
N LEU A 632 -1.14 8.29 15.14
CA LEU A 632 -1.56 7.69 16.42
C LEU A 632 -3.09 7.52 16.54
N PHE A 633 -3.85 8.51 16.06
CA PHE A 633 -5.29 8.61 16.27
C PHE A 633 -6.12 8.24 15.05
N ALA A 634 -5.49 7.78 13.97
CA ALA A 634 -6.05 7.76 12.61
C ALA A 634 -7.25 6.83 12.37
N THR A 635 -7.69 6.08 13.38
CA THR A 635 -8.93 5.28 13.34
C THR A 635 -10.09 5.89 14.14
N LEU A 636 -9.85 6.87 15.00
CA LEU A 636 -10.88 7.54 15.81
C LEU A 636 -11.88 8.32 14.94
N GLY A 637 -13.18 8.17 15.19
CA GLY A 637 -14.22 8.94 14.48
C GLY A 637 -14.38 8.61 12.98
N LEU A 638 -13.87 7.47 12.50
CA LEU A 638 -14.24 6.93 11.18
C LEU A 638 -15.65 6.28 11.24
N SER A 639 -16.36 6.18 10.11
CA SER A 639 -17.75 5.70 10.06
C SER A 639 -17.94 4.26 10.55
N SER A 640 -19.18 3.95 10.96
CA SER A 640 -19.63 2.73 11.65
C SER A 640 -19.63 1.43 10.83
N ASP A 641 -19.45 1.47 9.51
CA ASP A 641 -19.34 0.24 8.68
C ASP A 641 -17.96 -0.41 8.80
N LEU A 642 -17.49 -0.61 10.04
CA LEU A 642 -16.19 -1.18 10.39
C LEU A 642 -15.98 -2.60 9.82
N ARG A 643 -17.07 -3.31 9.46
CA ARG A 643 -17.03 -4.66 8.89
C ARG A 643 -16.58 -4.67 7.42
N ASP A 644 -16.95 -3.65 6.64
CA ASP A 644 -16.58 -3.46 5.23
C ASP A 644 -15.52 -2.35 5.02
N ALA A 645 -15.18 -1.62 6.09
CA ALA A 645 -14.28 -0.48 6.04
C ALA A 645 -12.81 -0.81 5.80
N PHE A 646 -12.37 -2.06 5.96
CA PHE A 646 -11.00 -2.48 5.64
C PHE A 646 -10.91 -2.84 4.15
N LEU A 647 -10.60 -1.84 3.33
CA LEU A 647 -10.47 -2.03 1.89
C LEU A 647 -9.10 -2.63 1.56
N ASP A 648 -9.09 -3.84 0.99
CA ASP A 648 -7.90 -4.49 0.46
C ASP A 648 -7.43 -3.80 -0.83
N LEU A 649 -6.33 -3.07 -0.74
CA LEU A 649 -5.73 -2.36 -1.86
C LEU A 649 -4.65 -3.21 -2.52
N ASN A 650 -4.90 -3.62 -3.76
CA ASN A 650 -3.86 -4.15 -4.63
C ASN A 650 -2.93 -3.02 -5.11
N HIS A 651 -1.62 -3.21 -5.01
CA HIS A 651 -0.62 -2.23 -5.47
C HIS A 651 -0.74 -1.92 -6.97
N PHE A 652 -1.17 -2.87 -7.81
CA PHE A 652 -1.41 -2.59 -9.23
C PHE A 652 -2.62 -1.69 -9.47
N ASP A 653 -3.69 -1.88 -8.71
CA ASP A 653 -4.89 -1.05 -8.80
C ASP A 653 -4.62 0.34 -8.22
N LEU A 654 -3.77 0.42 -7.19
CA LEU A 654 -3.28 1.68 -6.67
C LEU A 654 -2.39 2.43 -7.66
N MET A 655 -1.75 1.77 -8.62
CA MET A 655 -1.03 2.47 -9.70
C MET A 655 -1.88 2.75 -10.94
N ARG A 656 -3.10 2.24 -11.00
CA ARG A 656 -4.01 2.53 -12.11
C ARG A 656 -4.51 3.97 -12.01
N LEU A 657 -4.53 4.65 -13.15
CA LEU A 657 -4.99 6.03 -13.28
C LEU A 657 -6.19 6.16 -14.22
N ASP A 658 -6.29 5.30 -15.22
CA ASP A 658 -7.37 5.34 -16.19
C ASP A 658 -8.61 4.61 -15.67
N LEU A 659 -9.75 5.30 -15.69
CA LEU A 659 -11.06 4.78 -15.34
C LEU A 659 -11.61 3.97 -16.51
N LYS A 660 -11.56 2.63 -16.40
CA LYS A 660 -12.09 1.68 -17.38
C LYS A 660 -13.14 0.77 -16.72
N SER A 661 -14.19 0.41 -17.46
CA SER A 661 -15.24 -0.49 -16.95
C SER A 661 -14.66 -1.81 -16.44
N GLY A 662 -15.12 -2.28 -15.28
CA GLY A 662 -14.67 -3.52 -14.64
C GLY A 662 -13.29 -3.46 -13.98
N ARG A 663 -12.67 -2.28 -13.86
CA ARG A 663 -11.36 -2.09 -13.23
C ARG A 663 -11.45 -1.10 -12.09
N GLN A 664 -11.09 -1.53 -10.89
CA GLN A 664 -11.04 -0.65 -9.72
C GLN A 664 -9.90 0.37 -9.88
N VAL A 665 -10.19 1.62 -9.54
CA VAL A 665 -9.25 2.74 -9.48
C VAL A 665 -9.51 3.46 -8.16
N TYR A 666 -8.44 3.76 -7.43
CA TYR A 666 -8.56 4.39 -6.12
C TYR A 666 -8.31 5.89 -6.22
N VAL A 667 -9.29 6.68 -5.79
CA VAL A 667 -9.17 8.14 -5.70
C VAL A 667 -8.40 8.49 -4.41
N ASP A 668 -7.36 9.32 -4.54
CA ASP A 668 -6.45 9.63 -3.43
C ASP A 668 -7.14 10.29 -2.23
N ARG A 669 -8.24 11.02 -2.47
CA ARG A 669 -9.05 11.70 -1.44
C ARG A 669 -9.68 10.74 -0.44
N ASP A 670 -9.95 9.49 -0.84
CA ASP A 670 -10.65 8.52 0.01
C ASP A 670 -9.71 7.84 1.02
N GLN A 671 -8.40 8.10 0.97
CA GLN A 671 -7.39 7.42 1.80
C GLN A 671 -7.45 7.81 3.29
N TYR A 672 -8.02 8.98 3.60
CA TYR A 672 -8.11 9.51 4.95
C TYR A 672 -9.45 9.21 5.65
N GLY A 673 -10.45 8.77 4.89
CA GLY A 673 -11.80 8.48 5.38
C GLY A 673 -12.06 7.01 5.75
N ALA A 674 -11.14 6.09 5.43
CA ALA A 674 -11.32 4.66 5.63
C ALA A 674 -10.04 3.94 6.05
N ARG A 675 -10.19 2.74 6.62
CA ARG A 675 -9.07 1.85 6.94
C ARG A 675 -8.70 1.10 5.67
N LYS A 676 -7.46 1.22 5.22
CA LYS A 676 -7.05 0.59 3.96
C LYS A 676 -5.93 -0.37 4.23
N VAL A 677 -6.18 -1.66 3.97
CA VAL A 677 -5.15 -2.71 4.05
C VAL A 677 -4.41 -2.69 2.73
N PHE A 678 -3.12 -2.39 2.75
CA PHE A 678 -2.31 -2.55 1.56
C PHE A 678 -1.95 -4.02 1.41
N ALA A 679 -2.13 -4.58 0.20
CA ALA A 679 -1.92 -5.99 -0.09
C ALA A 679 -0.68 -6.54 0.61
N ARG A 680 -0.85 -7.61 1.40
CA ARG A 680 0.19 -8.16 2.29
C ARG A 680 1.28 -8.92 1.58
N HIS A 681 1.17 -9.12 0.27
CA HIS A 681 2.14 -9.87 -0.51
C HIS A 681 2.38 -9.32 -1.91
N VAL A 682 3.61 -9.53 -2.38
CA VAL A 682 3.99 -9.30 -3.77
C VAL A 682 4.95 -10.38 -4.26
N GLY A 683 4.80 -10.80 -5.52
CA GLY A 683 5.76 -11.70 -6.16
C GLY A 683 7.05 -10.94 -6.46
N VAL A 684 8.19 -11.47 -6.01
CA VAL A 684 9.50 -10.87 -6.29
C VAL A 684 9.99 -11.38 -7.65
N PRO A 685 10.20 -10.50 -8.65
CA PRO A 685 10.68 -10.91 -9.95
C PRO A 685 12.12 -11.43 -9.88
N ALA A 686 12.42 -12.50 -10.64
CA ALA A 686 13.77 -13.04 -10.75
C ALA A 686 14.71 -12.14 -11.57
N ARG A 687 14.17 -11.39 -12.54
CA ARG A 687 14.96 -10.48 -13.38
C ARG A 687 15.12 -9.13 -12.69
N THR A 688 16.35 -8.64 -12.58
CA THR A 688 16.65 -7.35 -11.94
C THR A 688 15.94 -6.17 -12.62
N ALA A 689 15.68 -6.22 -13.93
CA ALA A 689 14.90 -5.20 -14.63
C ALA A 689 13.46 -5.10 -14.10
N ASP A 690 12.80 -6.25 -13.96
CA ASP A 690 11.44 -6.31 -13.42
C ASP A 690 11.42 -5.94 -11.93
N LEU A 691 12.51 -6.24 -11.20
CA LEU A 691 12.67 -5.83 -9.80
C LEU A 691 12.81 -4.31 -9.65
N ILE A 692 13.49 -3.62 -10.57
CA ILE A 692 13.56 -2.15 -10.61
C ILE A 692 12.16 -1.57 -10.76
N THR A 693 11.35 -2.12 -11.67
CA THR A 693 9.94 -1.73 -11.85
C THR A 693 9.12 -1.96 -10.59
N LEU A 694 9.28 -3.12 -9.93
CA LEU A 694 8.60 -3.41 -8.67
C LEU A 694 9.00 -2.40 -7.58
N ILE A 695 10.29 -2.12 -7.39
CA ILE A 695 10.77 -1.16 -6.39
C ILE A 695 10.17 0.23 -6.64
N ARG A 696 10.20 0.70 -7.90
CA ARG A 696 9.60 1.99 -8.28
C ARG A 696 8.11 2.01 -7.96
N MET A 697 7.37 0.97 -8.36
CA MET A 697 5.94 0.84 -8.12
C MET A 697 5.59 0.86 -6.62
N MET A 698 6.39 0.20 -5.77
CA MET A 698 6.16 0.19 -4.32
C MET A 698 6.46 1.54 -3.68
N MET A 699 7.49 2.25 -4.13
CA MET A 699 7.79 3.62 -3.70
C MET A 699 6.70 4.62 -4.14
N GLU A 700 6.23 4.53 -5.38
CA GLU A 700 5.10 5.33 -5.89
C GLU A 700 3.82 5.03 -5.11
N SER A 701 3.58 3.75 -4.78
CA SER A 701 2.44 3.33 -3.97
C SER A 701 2.50 3.93 -2.57
N ALA A 702 3.68 3.94 -1.93
CA ALA A 702 3.87 4.56 -0.62
C ALA A 702 3.54 6.05 -0.63
N LEU A 703 4.05 6.79 -1.63
CA LEU A 703 3.75 8.21 -1.80
C LEU A 703 2.28 8.47 -2.08
N ARG A 704 1.68 7.67 -2.95
CA ARG A 704 0.26 7.82 -3.29
C ARG A 704 -0.63 7.52 -2.11
N LEU A 705 -0.28 6.55 -1.27
CA LEU A 705 -0.98 6.24 -0.02
C LEU A 705 -0.74 7.28 1.08
N GLY A 706 0.39 7.99 1.03
CA GLY A 706 0.91 8.77 2.15
C GLY A 706 1.47 7.90 3.28
N ARG A 707 1.52 6.58 3.13
CA ARG A 707 1.84 5.65 4.24
C ARG A 707 3.14 4.88 3.99
N PRO A 708 3.82 4.46 5.08
CA PRO A 708 4.98 3.60 4.95
C PRO A 708 4.65 2.29 4.25
N VAL A 709 5.58 1.82 3.41
CA VAL A 709 5.50 0.53 2.72
C VAL A 709 6.83 -0.19 2.86
N HIS A 710 6.81 -1.32 3.55
CA HIS A 710 7.98 -2.14 3.80
C HIS A 710 7.82 -3.51 3.15
N VAL A 711 8.83 -3.95 2.41
CA VAL A 711 8.83 -5.23 1.70
C VAL A 711 9.88 -6.14 2.31
N PHE A 712 9.44 -7.31 2.77
CA PHE A 712 10.26 -8.32 3.43
C PHE A 712 10.20 -9.66 2.70
N GLN A 713 11.32 -10.15 2.20
CA GLN A 713 11.50 -11.56 1.87
C GLN A 713 11.76 -12.39 3.13
N GLY A 714 12.37 -11.79 4.16
CA GLY A 714 12.51 -12.35 5.48
C GLY A 714 11.29 -12.13 6.37
N MET A 715 11.48 -12.31 7.68
CA MET A 715 10.46 -11.96 8.67
C MET A 715 10.36 -10.45 8.80
N PRO A 716 9.13 -9.89 8.84
CA PRO A 716 8.92 -8.48 9.15
C PRO A 716 9.63 -8.08 10.46
N SER A 717 10.25 -6.90 10.43
CA SER A 717 10.89 -6.32 11.60
C SER A 717 10.66 -4.81 11.61
N PRO A 718 10.46 -4.18 12.78
CA PRO A 718 10.16 -2.75 12.86
C PRO A 718 11.20 -1.90 12.14
N GLN A 719 10.75 -1.10 11.17
CA GLN A 719 11.57 -0.14 10.45
C GLN A 719 11.11 1.29 10.73
N ALA A 720 12.09 2.20 10.79
CA ALA A 720 11.85 3.63 10.95
C ALA A 720 11.72 4.35 9.59
N GLY A 721 12.12 3.71 8.48
CA GLY A 721 12.00 4.28 7.13
C GLY A 721 10.54 4.50 6.74
N PHE A 722 10.32 5.30 5.70
CA PHE A 722 9.02 5.40 5.03
C PHE A 722 8.88 4.30 3.97
N VAL A 723 9.96 3.98 3.28
CA VAL A 723 10.03 2.79 2.42
C VAL A 723 11.17 1.90 2.87
N HIS A 724 10.96 0.59 2.88
CA HIS A 724 11.99 -0.40 3.22
C HIS A 724 11.93 -1.60 2.28
N PHE A 725 13.10 -2.10 1.90
CA PHE A 725 13.24 -3.33 1.12
C PHE A 725 14.41 -4.15 1.69
N ASP A 726 14.14 -5.31 2.26
CA ASP A 726 15.21 -6.26 2.61
C ASP A 726 15.75 -7.02 1.37
N ILE A 727 15.04 -6.92 0.24
CA ILE A 727 15.30 -7.63 -1.02
C ILE A 727 16.23 -6.90 -2.00
N LEU A 728 16.76 -5.72 -1.64
CA LEU A 728 17.57 -4.95 -2.59
C LEU A 728 18.84 -5.72 -3.00
N PRO A 729 19.09 -5.92 -4.31
CA PRO A 729 20.38 -6.38 -4.81
C PRO A 729 21.50 -5.48 -4.30
N ALA A 730 22.69 -6.05 -4.06
CA ALA A 730 23.84 -5.31 -3.51
C ALA A 730 24.16 -4.02 -4.29
N ALA A 731 24.04 -4.05 -5.62
CA ALA A 731 24.24 -2.89 -6.48
C ALA A 731 23.21 -1.77 -6.20
N LEU A 732 21.91 -2.12 -6.07
CA LEU A 732 20.84 -1.17 -5.75
C LEU A 732 20.98 -0.65 -4.31
N ARG A 733 21.30 -1.52 -3.36
CA ARG A 733 21.55 -1.14 -1.97
C ARG A 733 22.71 -0.15 -1.85
N LYS A 734 23.83 -0.38 -2.56
CA LYS A 734 24.96 0.55 -2.61
C LYS A 734 24.54 1.89 -3.21
N ALA A 735 23.86 1.84 -4.36
CA ALA A 735 23.40 3.02 -5.08
C ALA A 735 22.49 3.92 -4.25
N PHE A 736 21.64 3.32 -3.43
CA PHE A 736 20.68 4.04 -2.60
C PHE A 736 21.16 4.33 -1.18
N GLY A 737 22.38 3.92 -0.82
CA GLY A 737 22.94 4.13 0.52
C GLY A 737 22.29 3.30 1.63
N GLY A 738 21.46 2.30 1.29
CA GLY A 738 20.78 1.46 2.26
C GLY A 738 19.55 0.73 1.72
N ASN A 739 18.84 0.10 2.65
CA ASN A 739 17.58 -0.62 2.38
C ASN A 739 16.33 0.21 2.70
N SER A 740 16.50 1.38 3.34
CA SER A 740 15.42 2.20 3.85
C SER A 740 15.54 3.62 3.34
N PHE A 741 14.41 4.22 3.02
CA PHE A 741 14.31 5.59 2.51
C PHE A 741 13.37 6.41 3.37
N ARG A 742 13.71 7.68 3.54
CA ARG A 742 12.82 8.71 4.08
C ARG A 742 12.09 9.42 2.94
N ILE A 743 10.96 10.07 3.24
CA ILE A 743 10.09 10.76 2.26
C ILE A 743 10.90 11.71 1.37
N GLU A 744 11.81 12.50 1.96
CA GLU A 744 12.62 13.49 1.24
C GLU A 744 13.58 12.86 0.23
N GLN A 745 13.90 11.58 0.39
CA GLN A 745 14.80 10.84 -0.51
C GLN A 745 14.05 10.22 -1.71
N LEU A 746 12.72 10.06 -1.62
CA LEU A 746 11.93 9.36 -2.64
C LEU A 746 11.88 10.08 -4.00
N PRO A 747 11.71 11.41 -4.12
CA PRO A 747 11.64 12.08 -5.43
C PRO A 747 12.87 11.80 -6.30
N GLN A 748 14.06 11.94 -5.71
CA GLN A 748 15.31 11.70 -6.41
C GLN A 748 15.51 10.22 -6.74
N ALA A 749 15.12 9.31 -5.83
CA ALA A 749 15.20 7.87 -6.07
C ALA A 749 14.25 7.43 -7.19
N LEU A 750 13.00 7.90 -7.18
CA LEU A 750 11.99 7.61 -8.21
C LEU A 750 12.40 8.14 -9.58
N PHE A 751 12.97 9.36 -9.65
CA PHE A 751 13.51 9.90 -10.88
C PHE A 751 14.61 9.02 -11.48
N LEU A 752 15.55 8.57 -10.64
CA LEU A 752 16.64 7.67 -11.06
C LEU A 752 16.14 6.28 -11.46
N LEU A 753 15.21 5.70 -10.71
CA LEU A 753 14.57 4.42 -11.03
C LEU A 753 13.77 4.51 -12.34
N GLY A 754 13.08 5.62 -12.60
CA GLY A 754 12.37 5.87 -13.84
C GLY A 754 13.27 5.86 -15.07
N ILE A 755 14.48 6.43 -14.94
CA ILE A 755 15.51 6.37 -15.99
C ILE A 755 16.04 4.94 -16.13
N ALA A 756 16.40 4.29 -15.02
CA ALA A 756 16.91 2.92 -15.03
C ALA A 756 15.94 1.94 -15.69
N GLU A 757 14.65 2.07 -15.43
CA GLU A 757 13.61 1.25 -16.07
C GLU A 757 13.55 1.46 -17.58
N GLN A 758 13.55 2.72 -18.04
CA GLN A 758 13.55 3.03 -19.48
C GLN A 758 14.80 2.49 -20.19
N LEU A 759 15.97 2.50 -19.52
CA LEU A 759 17.21 1.91 -20.06
C LEU A 759 17.17 0.38 -20.09
N CYS A 760 16.37 -0.25 -19.22
CA CYS A 760 16.15 -1.70 -19.21
C CYS A 760 15.05 -2.14 -20.20
N ALA A 761 14.31 -1.22 -20.82
CA ALA A 761 13.24 -1.54 -21.75
C ALA A 761 13.76 -2.25 -23.00
N SER A 762 12.93 -3.10 -23.60
CA SER A 762 13.28 -3.92 -24.78
C SER A 762 13.71 -3.09 -26.00
N GLU A 763 13.28 -1.83 -26.06
CA GLU A 763 13.62 -0.86 -27.12
C GLU A 763 15.09 -0.41 -27.07
N MET A 764 15.76 -0.56 -25.92
CA MET A 764 17.14 -0.14 -25.64
C MET A 764 18.12 -1.33 -25.70
N GLN A 765 18.18 -1.99 -26.87
CA GLN A 765 19.16 -3.04 -27.12
C GLN A 765 20.60 -2.46 -27.00
N ASN A 766 21.45 -3.08 -26.17
CA ASN A 766 22.87 -2.74 -25.93
C ASN A 766 23.22 -1.66 -24.88
N VAL A 767 22.25 -0.98 -24.26
CA VAL A 767 22.53 -0.16 -23.04
C VAL A 767 22.47 -1.07 -21.81
N GLY A 768 21.36 -1.80 -21.70
CA GLY A 768 21.18 -2.91 -20.79
C GLY A 768 21.22 -2.52 -19.30
N ILE A 769 21.13 -3.57 -18.49
CA ILE A 769 21.03 -3.46 -17.04
C ILE A 769 22.31 -2.95 -16.36
N GLU A 770 23.47 -3.13 -17.01
CA GLU A 770 24.76 -2.69 -16.48
C GLU A 770 24.83 -1.16 -16.37
N VAL A 771 24.43 -0.44 -17.43
CA VAL A 771 24.44 1.03 -17.44
C VAL A 771 23.37 1.57 -16.49
N ALA A 772 22.20 0.93 -16.44
CA ALA A 772 21.14 1.28 -15.49
C ALA A 772 21.62 1.22 -14.04
N LEU A 773 22.25 0.10 -13.62
CA LEU A 773 22.78 -0.04 -12.26
C LEU A 773 23.88 0.99 -11.94
N ARG A 774 24.73 1.32 -12.92
CA ARG A 774 25.78 2.34 -12.74
C ARG A 774 25.27 3.77 -12.66
N ILE A 775 24.12 4.08 -13.27
CA ILE A 775 23.44 5.38 -13.13
C ILE A 775 22.86 5.53 -11.71
N LEU A 776 22.39 4.43 -11.13
CA LEU A 776 21.89 4.45 -9.76
C LEU A 776 23.03 4.71 -8.76
N ASP A 777 24.21 4.10 -8.95
CA ASP A 777 25.38 4.28 -8.08
C ASP A 777 26.00 5.70 -8.20
N PRO A 778 25.98 6.52 -7.12
CA PRO A 778 26.57 7.86 -7.13
C PRO A 778 28.02 7.89 -7.63
N GLU A 779 28.84 6.88 -7.32
CA GLU A 779 30.27 6.86 -7.69
C GLU A 779 30.51 6.66 -9.19
N THR A 780 29.53 6.12 -9.91
CA THR A 780 29.64 5.83 -11.35
C THR A 780 28.61 6.54 -12.20
N ARG A 781 27.72 7.32 -11.57
CA ARG A 781 26.55 7.92 -12.20
C ARG A 781 26.92 8.81 -13.37
N PHE A 782 27.90 9.69 -13.20
CA PHE A 782 28.27 10.66 -14.23
C PHE A 782 28.77 9.97 -15.50
N GLY A 783 29.79 9.11 -15.39
CA GLY A 783 30.30 8.35 -16.53
C GLY A 783 29.26 7.45 -17.20
N ALA A 784 28.37 6.80 -16.42
CA ALA A 784 27.30 5.98 -16.98
C ALA A 784 26.21 6.80 -17.68
N THR A 785 25.91 7.99 -17.16
CA THR A 785 24.98 8.94 -17.78
C THR A 785 25.54 9.43 -19.13
N CYS A 786 26.83 9.79 -19.17
CA CYS A 786 27.49 10.18 -20.42
C CYS A 786 27.48 9.06 -21.45
N GLU A 787 27.75 7.83 -21.01
CA GLU A 787 27.71 6.62 -21.86
C GLU A 787 26.32 6.39 -22.44
N ALA A 788 25.26 6.50 -21.62
CA ALA A 788 23.87 6.37 -22.07
C ALA A 788 23.48 7.45 -23.09
N ILE A 789 23.88 8.71 -22.88
CA ILE A 789 23.65 9.81 -23.82
C ILE A 789 24.28 9.50 -25.18
N LEU A 790 25.53 9.04 -25.20
CA LEU A 790 26.21 8.71 -26.46
C LEU A 790 25.57 7.55 -27.20
N ILE A 791 25.03 6.56 -26.48
CA ILE A 791 24.34 5.45 -27.12
C ILE A 791 23.01 5.95 -27.74
N LEU A 792 22.26 6.80 -27.03
CA LEU A 792 21.05 7.43 -27.54
C LEU A 792 21.32 8.27 -28.80
N ASP A 793 22.40 9.05 -28.80
CA ASP A 793 22.80 9.89 -29.94
C ASP A 793 23.25 9.05 -31.17
N ARG A 794 23.39 7.72 -31.04
CA ARG A 794 23.70 6.79 -32.15
C ARG A 794 22.48 6.04 -32.68
N LEU A 795 21.33 6.16 -32.01
CA LEU A 795 20.11 5.53 -32.49
C LEU A 795 19.61 6.23 -33.76
N PRO A 796 18.93 5.50 -34.68
CA PRO A 796 18.30 6.13 -35.82
C PRO A 796 17.24 7.18 -35.38
N ASP A 797 17.05 8.20 -36.21
CA ASP A 797 16.29 9.42 -35.89
C ASP A 797 14.87 9.17 -35.39
N ASP A 798 14.22 8.12 -35.88
CA ASP A 798 12.87 7.69 -35.46
C ASP A 798 12.86 7.26 -33.99
N ARG A 799 13.82 6.44 -33.57
CA ARG A 799 13.97 6.00 -32.17
C ARG A 799 14.49 7.11 -31.27
N ALA A 800 15.42 7.93 -31.76
CA ALA A 800 15.96 9.07 -31.03
C ALA A 800 14.85 10.09 -30.66
N LYS A 801 13.88 10.31 -31.56
CA LYS A 801 12.70 11.15 -31.28
C LYS A 801 11.82 10.59 -30.18
N THR A 802 11.54 9.28 -30.20
CA THR A 802 10.72 8.62 -29.15
C THR A 802 11.40 8.69 -27.78
N LEU A 803 12.73 8.62 -27.74
CA LEU A 803 13.53 8.63 -26.50
C LEU A 803 14.04 10.02 -26.12
N MET A 804 13.54 11.09 -26.74
CA MET A 804 13.98 12.46 -26.46
C MET A 804 13.78 12.85 -24.98
N GLY A 805 12.68 12.40 -24.36
CA GLY A 805 12.43 12.62 -22.94
C GLY A 805 13.50 12.00 -22.03
N LEU A 806 13.90 10.76 -22.30
CA LEU A 806 14.98 10.06 -21.60
C LEU A 806 16.32 10.80 -21.77
N ARG A 807 16.63 11.23 -23.00
CA ARG A 807 17.84 12.01 -23.29
C ARG A 807 17.90 13.30 -22.48
N MET A 808 16.79 14.04 -22.39
CA MET A 808 16.71 15.27 -21.61
C MET A 808 16.88 15.02 -20.10
N ALA A 809 16.30 13.93 -19.58
CA ALA A 809 16.48 13.52 -18.19
C ALA A 809 17.95 13.17 -17.88
N LEU A 810 18.62 12.41 -18.76
CA LEU A 810 20.04 12.10 -18.64
C LEU A 810 20.92 13.36 -18.72
N MET A 811 20.62 14.29 -19.61
CA MET A 811 21.34 15.58 -19.69
C MET A 811 21.20 16.40 -18.41
N THR A 812 20.02 16.36 -17.77
CA THR A 812 19.79 17.03 -16.49
C THR A 812 20.69 16.45 -15.39
N ILE A 813 20.81 15.12 -15.33
CA ILE A 813 21.74 14.45 -14.41
C ILE A 813 23.18 14.83 -14.74
N ALA A 814 23.58 14.71 -16.02
CA ALA A 814 24.94 15.00 -16.44
C ALA A 814 25.36 16.42 -16.03
N LYS A 815 24.48 17.42 -16.23
CA LYS A 815 24.74 18.81 -15.81
C LYS A 815 24.86 18.97 -14.29
N LYS A 816 23.99 18.32 -13.52
CA LYS A 816 24.05 18.35 -12.05
C LYS A 816 25.37 17.73 -11.54
N GLU A 817 25.71 16.54 -12.02
CA GLU A 817 26.94 15.82 -11.65
C GLU A 817 28.21 16.54 -12.14
N TYR A 818 28.16 17.17 -13.33
CA TYR A 818 29.23 18.00 -13.87
C TYR A 818 29.52 19.22 -12.98
N ALA A 819 28.48 19.85 -12.42
CA ALA A 819 28.61 20.96 -11.51
C ALA A 819 29.17 20.55 -10.13
N MET A 820 28.84 19.35 -9.66
CA MET A 820 29.31 18.81 -8.37
C MET A 820 30.74 18.27 -8.41
N HIS A 821 31.43 18.30 -9.56
CA HIS A 821 32.82 17.86 -9.72
C HIS A 821 33.07 16.45 -9.15
N ALA A 822 32.43 15.41 -9.71
CA ALA A 822 32.71 14.03 -9.32
C ALA A 822 34.22 13.77 -9.27
N GLU A 823 34.80 13.60 -8.07
CA GLU A 823 36.25 13.65 -7.84
C GLU A 823 37.02 12.66 -8.72
N LYS A 824 36.39 11.51 -9.01
CA LYS A 824 36.94 10.44 -9.84
C LYS A 824 37.00 10.76 -11.33
N ASP A 825 36.01 11.49 -11.86
CA ASP A 825 35.91 11.84 -13.29
C ASP A 825 36.51 13.23 -13.58
N SER A 826 36.92 13.95 -12.53
CA SER A 826 37.48 15.31 -12.58
C SER A 826 38.64 15.46 -13.56
N ALA A 827 39.52 14.46 -13.70
CA ALA A 827 40.65 14.50 -14.61
C ALA A 827 40.21 14.62 -16.09
N LEU A 828 39.19 13.83 -16.49
CA LEU A 828 38.66 13.85 -17.85
C LEU A 828 37.86 15.13 -18.12
N ILE A 829 37.12 15.62 -17.12
CA ILE A 829 36.41 16.91 -17.18
C ILE A 829 37.40 18.06 -17.39
N ASN A 830 38.48 18.11 -16.59
CA ASN A 830 39.52 19.13 -16.69
C ASN A 830 40.21 19.10 -18.04
N PHE A 831 40.52 17.90 -18.54
CA PHE A 831 41.08 17.75 -19.88
C PHE A 831 40.13 18.22 -20.97
N ALA A 832 38.83 17.89 -20.88
CA ALA A 832 37.82 18.38 -21.80
C ALA A 832 37.70 19.92 -21.78
N ARG A 833 37.76 20.54 -20.60
CA ARG A 833 37.76 22.01 -20.44
C ARG A 833 38.99 22.67 -21.05
N ALA A 834 40.16 22.06 -20.88
CA ALA A 834 41.38 22.54 -21.52
C ALA A 834 41.30 22.40 -23.04
N MET A 835 40.82 21.26 -23.54
CA MET A 835 40.62 21.03 -24.98
C MET A 835 39.59 21.96 -25.60
N ALA A 836 38.56 22.40 -24.87
CA ALA A 836 37.63 23.44 -25.33
C ALA A 836 38.33 24.78 -25.62
N ARG A 837 39.55 25.02 -25.11
CA ARG A 837 40.38 26.19 -25.47
C ARG A 837 41.20 25.98 -26.75
N VAL A 838 41.35 24.73 -27.20
CA VAL A 838 42.16 24.33 -28.36
C VAL A 838 41.29 24.08 -29.58
N GLN A 839 40.27 23.21 -29.45
CA GLN A 839 39.36 22.84 -30.52
C GLN A 839 38.14 23.78 -30.56
N ALA A 840 37.65 24.13 -31.75
CA ALA A 840 36.42 24.89 -31.88
C ALA A 840 35.18 24.09 -31.44
N ALA A 841 34.09 24.79 -31.11
CA ALA A 841 32.84 24.13 -30.73
C ALA A 841 32.33 23.26 -31.90
N PRO A 842 32.04 21.97 -31.68
CA PRO A 842 31.62 21.08 -32.75
C PRO A 842 30.24 21.47 -33.25
N LYS A 843 30.04 21.54 -34.58
CA LYS A 843 28.73 21.86 -35.18
C LYS A 843 27.66 20.82 -34.78
N ARG A 844 26.37 21.17 -34.94
CA ARG A 844 25.26 20.30 -34.52
C ARG A 844 25.29 18.92 -35.20
N ASP A 845 25.74 18.87 -36.44
CA ASP A 845 25.93 17.69 -37.30
C ASP A 845 27.34 17.08 -37.24
N ALA A 846 28.23 17.61 -36.40
CA ALA A 846 29.60 17.12 -36.24
C ALA A 846 29.62 15.64 -35.82
N SER A 847 30.48 14.86 -36.46
CA SER A 847 30.62 13.44 -36.20
C SER A 847 31.18 13.17 -34.79
N ASN A 848 30.90 12.00 -34.22
CA ASN A 848 31.49 11.59 -32.94
C ASN A 848 33.03 11.58 -32.98
N ASN A 849 33.65 11.28 -34.13
CA ASN A 849 35.11 11.31 -34.29
C ASN A 849 35.68 12.72 -34.14
N GLU A 850 34.92 13.74 -34.53
CA GLU A 850 35.28 15.14 -34.33
C GLU A 850 35.08 15.53 -32.86
N ARG A 851 33.97 15.11 -32.24
CA ARG A 851 33.68 15.39 -30.82
C ARG A 851 34.65 14.71 -29.84
N SER A 852 35.31 13.61 -30.21
CA SER A 852 36.31 12.91 -29.39
C SER A 852 37.75 13.13 -29.82
N LEU A 853 37.99 14.03 -30.78
CA LEU A 853 39.28 14.22 -31.44
C LEU A 853 40.44 14.40 -30.44
N GLY A 854 40.31 15.34 -29.50
CA GLY A 854 41.39 15.65 -28.55
C GLY A 854 41.80 14.45 -27.69
N LEU A 855 40.83 13.70 -27.15
CA LEU A 855 41.12 12.51 -26.36
C LEU A 855 41.73 11.38 -27.21
N ARG A 856 41.24 11.20 -28.44
CA ARG A 856 41.77 10.20 -29.38
C ARG A 856 43.24 10.48 -29.69
N ILE A 857 43.57 11.72 -30.06
CA ILE A 857 44.94 12.12 -30.39
C ILE A 857 45.87 11.93 -29.18
N ALA A 858 45.44 12.37 -28.00
CA ALA A 858 46.24 12.23 -26.78
C ALA A 858 46.53 10.75 -26.46
N LEU A 859 45.52 9.88 -26.51
CA LEU A 859 45.71 8.44 -26.30
C LEU A 859 46.61 7.81 -27.35
N GLU A 860 46.41 8.10 -28.63
CA GLU A 860 47.25 7.53 -29.70
C GLU A 860 48.72 8.00 -29.59
N ALA A 861 48.96 9.24 -29.18
CA ALA A 861 50.31 9.78 -28.98
C ALA A 861 51.01 9.07 -27.81
N VAL A 862 50.35 8.95 -26.67
CA VAL A 862 50.90 8.30 -25.47
C VAL A 862 51.10 6.80 -25.68
N GLU A 863 50.15 6.11 -26.31
CA GLU A 863 50.32 4.70 -26.69
C GLU A 863 51.48 4.50 -27.68
N GLY A 864 51.75 5.49 -28.53
CA GLY A 864 52.93 5.53 -29.39
C GLY A 864 54.23 5.62 -28.59
N CYS A 865 54.33 6.58 -27.66
CA CYS A 865 55.49 6.74 -26.77
C CYS A 865 55.77 5.49 -25.94
N VAL A 866 54.73 4.93 -25.30
CA VAL A 866 54.84 3.72 -24.48
C VAL A 866 55.32 2.52 -25.30
N ARG A 867 54.87 2.39 -26.56
CA ARG A 867 55.26 1.29 -27.44
C ARG A 867 56.74 1.31 -27.81
N ILE A 868 57.34 2.50 -27.91
CA ILE A 868 58.77 2.68 -28.18
C ILE A 868 59.62 2.75 -26.90
N GLY A 869 59.01 2.54 -25.72
CA GLY A 869 59.68 2.58 -24.42
C GLY A 869 59.91 3.97 -23.84
N GLU A 870 59.42 5.03 -24.48
CA GLU A 870 59.53 6.40 -23.98
C GLU A 870 58.48 6.66 -22.91
N THR A 871 58.92 7.01 -21.69
CA THR A 871 58.05 7.22 -20.53
C THR A 871 58.25 8.56 -19.83
N SER A 872 59.13 9.42 -20.33
CA SER A 872 59.35 10.76 -19.82
C SER A 872 58.11 11.63 -19.97
N GLU A 873 57.74 12.33 -18.89
CA GLU A 873 56.57 13.22 -18.84
C GLU A 873 56.65 14.31 -19.92
N GLU A 874 57.81 14.98 -20.02
CA GLU A 874 58.05 16.05 -20.99
C GLU A 874 57.93 15.55 -22.44
N ALA A 875 58.48 14.36 -22.72
CA ALA A 875 58.42 13.76 -24.05
C ALA A 875 56.99 13.39 -24.44
N MET A 876 56.20 12.85 -23.51
CA MET A 876 54.80 12.53 -23.75
C MET A 876 53.94 13.79 -23.94
N ILE A 877 54.17 14.85 -23.16
CA ILE A 877 53.47 16.14 -23.31
C ILE A 877 53.77 16.74 -24.69
N ALA A 878 55.05 16.78 -25.08
CA ALA A 878 55.46 17.29 -26.39
C ALA A 878 54.86 16.46 -27.54
N ALA A 879 54.80 15.14 -27.39
CA ALA A 879 54.21 14.24 -28.39
C ALA A 879 52.70 14.50 -28.58
N ILE A 880 51.94 14.73 -27.51
CA ILE A 880 50.51 15.07 -27.60
C ILE A 880 50.33 16.43 -28.28
N ALA A 881 51.04 17.46 -27.79
CA ALA A 881 50.90 18.83 -28.31
C ALA A 881 51.28 18.93 -29.80
N GLY A 882 52.39 18.30 -30.19
CA GLY A 882 52.85 18.24 -31.58
C GLY A 882 51.90 17.45 -32.48
N LYS A 883 51.32 16.35 -31.98
CA LYS A 883 50.33 15.57 -32.76
C LYS A 883 48.99 16.30 -32.90
N LEU A 884 48.58 17.09 -31.91
CA LEU A 884 47.41 17.97 -32.01
C LEU A 884 47.62 19.02 -33.11
N GLU A 885 48.75 19.75 -33.07
CA GLU A 885 49.08 20.77 -34.08
C GLU A 885 49.10 20.16 -35.50
N ALA A 886 49.80 19.03 -35.68
CA ALA A 886 49.86 18.35 -36.97
C ALA A 886 48.50 17.89 -37.50
N GLU A 887 47.58 17.44 -36.65
CA GLU A 887 46.25 16.97 -37.08
C GLU A 887 45.35 18.14 -37.51
N PHE A 888 45.41 19.28 -36.81
CA PHE A 888 44.66 20.49 -37.19
C PHE A 888 45.25 21.15 -38.45
N ASP A 889 46.58 21.16 -38.63
CA ASP A 889 47.22 21.69 -39.84
C ASP A 889 46.93 20.81 -41.08
N ARG A 890 46.82 19.49 -40.89
CA ARG A 890 46.61 18.53 -41.97
C ARG A 890 45.16 18.48 -42.48
N SER A 891 44.18 18.80 -41.64
CA SER A 891 42.76 18.58 -41.94
C SER A 891 42.00 19.88 -42.11
N ALA A 892 41.68 20.25 -43.35
CA ALA A 892 40.85 21.42 -43.68
C ALA A 892 39.42 21.36 -43.12
N ARG A 893 38.99 20.23 -42.54
CA ARG A 893 37.67 20.05 -41.93
C ARG A 893 37.65 20.29 -40.42
N LEU A 894 38.83 20.33 -39.77
CA LEU A 894 38.94 20.50 -38.33
C LEU A 894 39.23 21.96 -38.02
N GLU A 895 38.40 22.58 -37.19
CA GLU A 895 38.55 23.97 -36.79
C GLU A 895 39.14 24.04 -35.38
N HIS A 896 40.23 24.79 -35.20
CA HIS A 896 40.73 25.12 -33.87
C HIS A 896 40.08 26.42 -33.38
N ARG A 897 40.20 26.69 -32.08
CA ARG A 897 39.63 27.90 -31.50
C ARG A 897 40.39 29.11 -32.06
N GLY A 898 39.67 30.01 -32.73
CA GLY A 898 40.24 31.20 -33.39
C GLY A 898 40.41 31.08 -34.91
N SER A 899 40.13 29.93 -35.53
CA SER A 899 40.26 29.75 -36.99
C SER A 899 39.39 30.71 -37.81
N PHE A 900 38.24 31.15 -37.30
CA PHE A 900 37.37 32.13 -37.99
C PHE A 900 37.92 33.57 -38.00
N GLY A 901 39.00 33.84 -37.26
CA GLY A 901 39.63 35.17 -37.18
C GLY A 901 41.10 35.18 -37.60
N ASP A 902 41.54 34.23 -38.42
CA ASP A 902 42.93 34.07 -38.91
C ASP A 902 43.99 34.01 -37.80
N ARG A 903 43.61 33.52 -36.61
CA ARG A 903 44.54 33.36 -35.49
C ARG A 903 45.35 32.07 -35.67
N PRO A 904 46.63 32.05 -35.28
CA PRO A 904 47.44 30.83 -35.31
C PRO A 904 46.90 29.77 -34.33
N PHE A 905 47.28 28.51 -34.54
CA PHE A 905 46.96 27.40 -33.64
C PHE A 905 47.37 27.74 -32.19
N PRO A 906 46.50 27.53 -31.18
CA PRO A 906 46.76 27.92 -29.80
C PRO A 906 47.74 26.97 -29.09
N ARG A 907 49.03 27.04 -29.45
CA ARG A 907 50.10 26.16 -28.95
C ARG A 907 50.18 26.08 -27.42
N LYS A 908 50.09 27.22 -26.72
CA LYS A 908 50.11 27.26 -25.25
C LYS A 908 48.95 26.46 -24.64
N SER A 909 47.73 26.64 -25.16
CA SER A 909 46.57 25.90 -24.68
C SER A 909 46.63 24.40 -25.03
N ALA A 910 47.25 24.05 -26.18
CA ALA A 910 47.50 22.66 -26.53
C ALA A 910 48.52 22.00 -25.60
N GLN A 911 49.56 22.74 -25.20
CA GLN A 911 50.53 22.29 -24.20
C GLN A 911 49.89 22.14 -22.83
N ASP A 912 49.07 23.11 -22.38
CA ASP A 912 48.34 23.02 -21.12
C ASP A 912 47.40 21.79 -21.08
N ALA A 913 46.68 21.53 -22.18
CA ALA A 913 45.81 20.35 -22.30
C ALA A 913 46.62 19.04 -22.27
N ALA A 914 47.77 18.99 -22.95
CA ALA A 914 48.68 17.85 -22.93
C ALA A 914 49.24 17.58 -21.53
N THR A 915 49.64 18.63 -20.81
CA THR A 915 50.08 18.54 -19.41
C THR A 915 48.98 17.98 -18.52
N ILE A 916 47.73 18.44 -18.65
CA ILE A 916 46.60 17.90 -17.87
C ILE A 916 46.37 16.42 -18.20
N PHE A 917 46.48 16.03 -19.47
CA PHE A 917 46.32 14.63 -19.86
C PHE A 917 47.36 13.73 -19.17
N ILE A 918 48.64 14.12 -19.20
CA ILE A 918 49.73 13.29 -18.66
C ILE A 918 49.76 13.31 -17.13
N THR A 919 49.55 14.46 -16.50
CA THR A 919 49.63 14.59 -15.03
C THR A 919 48.37 14.10 -14.31
N GLN A 920 47.21 14.12 -14.98
CA GLN A 920 45.93 13.78 -14.36
C GLN A 920 45.26 12.58 -15.04
N VAL A 921 44.96 12.65 -16.34
CA VAL A 921 44.15 11.61 -17.01
C VAL A 921 44.88 10.27 -17.08
N TRP A 922 46.12 10.28 -17.56
CA TRP A 922 46.93 9.08 -17.73
C TRP A 922 47.13 8.28 -16.42
N PRO A 923 47.58 8.89 -15.30
CA PRO A 923 47.74 8.18 -14.04
C PRO A 923 46.41 7.90 -13.32
N ARG A 924 45.45 8.83 -13.32
CA ARG A 924 44.22 8.69 -12.50
C ARG A 924 43.12 7.89 -13.20
N ALA A 925 42.86 8.13 -14.48
CA ALA A 925 41.80 7.45 -15.22
C ALA A 925 42.28 6.12 -15.83
N PHE A 926 43.54 6.07 -16.30
CA PHE A 926 44.08 4.91 -17.02
C PHE A 926 45.19 4.15 -16.27
N ARG A 927 45.53 4.56 -15.05
CA ARG A 927 46.54 3.90 -14.20
C ARG A 927 47.90 3.74 -14.88
N SER A 928 48.27 4.75 -15.68
CA SER A 928 49.51 4.80 -16.46
C SER A 928 49.69 3.63 -17.42
N ARG A 929 48.59 3.06 -17.93
CA ARG A 929 48.60 1.94 -18.88
C ARG A 929 47.58 2.16 -20.00
N PRO A 930 47.79 1.56 -21.19
CA PRO A 930 46.77 1.57 -22.24
C PRO A 930 45.43 1.04 -21.72
N PRO A 931 44.32 1.78 -21.92
CA PRO A 931 43.03 1.42 -21.33
C PRO A 931 42.42 0.18 -21.97
N VAL A 932 41.76 -0.64 -21.16
CA VAL A 932 40.89 -1.72 -21.65
C VAL A 932 39.66 -1.15 -22.36
N SER A 933 39.01 -1.95 -23.22
CA SER A 933 37.89 -1.52 -24.07
C SER A 933 36.78 -0.77 -23.30
N LYS A 934 36.41 -1.26 -22.10
CA LYS A 934 35.39 -0.63 -21.25
C LYS A 934 35.80 0.74 -20.71
N ASP A 935 37.00 0.86 -20.15
CA ASP A 935 37.51 2.12 -19.59
C ASP A 935 37.69 3.17 -20.69
N ARG A 936 38.17 2.74 -21.87
CA ARG A 936 38.25 3.58 -23.06
C ARG A 936 36.86 4.08 -23.46
N ARG A 937 35.85 3.22 -23.53
CA ARG A 937 34.47 3.61 -23.88
C ARG A 937 33.89 4.67 -22.92
N ILE A 938 34.07 4.49 -21.62
CA ILE A 938 33.58 5.42 -20.58
C ILE A 938 34.32 6.76 -20.65
N ALA A 939 35.65 6.73 -20.79
CA ALA A 939 36.44 7.96 -20.86
C ALA A 939 36.08 8.82 -22.08
N PHE A 940 35.86 8.19 -23.25
CA PHE A 940 35.36 8.87 -24.43
C PHE A 940 33.98 9.48 -24.22
N ALA A 941 33.10 8.80 -23.50
CA ALA A 941 31.79 9.32 -23.16
C ALA A 941 31.85 10.57 -22.28
N ILE A 942 32.61 10.49 -21.19
CA ILE A 942 32.82 11.62 -20.28
C ILE A 942 33.42 12.81 -21.03
N TYR A 943 34.47 12.57 -21.83
CA TYR A 943 35.12 13.62 -22.59
C TYR A 943 34.16 14.31 -23.58
N GLN A 944 33.43 13.55 -24.39
CA GLN A 944 32.55 14.12 -25.42
C GLN A 944 31.45 15.01 -24.82
N VAL A 945 30.79 14.53 -23.76
CA VAL A 945 29.73 15.30 -23.09
C VAL A 945 30.33 16.54 -22.41
N SER A 946 31.43 16.38 -21.67
CA SER A 946 32.08 17.48 -20.96
C SER A 946 32.64 18.55 -21.91
N PHE A 947 33.23 18.13 -23.04
CA PHE A 947 33.76 19.02 -24.07
C PHE A 947 32.64 19.80 -24.75
N THR A 948 31.52 19.14 -25.05
CA THR A 948 30.34 19.79 -25.63
C THR A 948 29.77 20.83 -24.67
N GLU A 949 29.50 20.46 -23.41
CA GLU A 949 28.95 21.37 -22.41
C GLU A 949 29.85 22.61 -22.19
N GLU A 950 31.16 22.42 -22.06
CA GLU A 950 32.08 23.55 -21.88
C GLU A 950 32.21 24.43 -23.14
N SER A 951 32.17 23.83 -24.34
CA SER A 951 32.28 24.57 -25.60
C SER A 951 31.12 25.53 -25.83
N TYR A 952 29.92 25.19 -25.33
CA TYR A 952 28.69 25.97 -25.46
C TYR A 952 28.40 26.87 -24.24
N ARG A 953 29.26 26.86 -23.22
CA ARG A 953 29.08 27.67 -22.02
C ARG A 953 29.22 29.18 -22.36
N PRO A 954 28.23 30.03 -22.04
CA PRO A 954 28.35 31.47 -22.22
C PRO A 954 29.50 31.97 -21.36
N ARG A 955 30.55 32.53 -21.97
CA ARG A 955 31.63 33.17 -21.21
C ARG A 955 31.17 34.57 -20.82
N SER A 956 31.01 34.83 -19.53
CA SER A 956 30.95 36.20 -19.02
C SER A 956 32.21 36.92 -19.47
N GLY A 957 32.07 38.03 -20.19
CA GLY A 957 33.18 38.74 -20.79
C GLY A 957 34.19 39.21 -19.74
N ALA A 958 35.33 38.53 -19.67
CA ALA A 958 36.61 39.03 -19.17
C ALA A 958 37.63 37.88 -19.26
N GLU A 959 38.22 37.69 -20.44
CA GLU A 959 39.57 37.14 -20.59
C GLU A 959 40.01 37.47 -22.02
N THR A 960 40.14 38.76 -22.29
CA THR A 960 40.97 39.24 -23.38
C THR A 960 42.40 38.91 -22.98
N PRO A 961 43.18 38.10 -23.73
CA PRO A 961 44.58 37.89 -23.43
C PRO A 961 45.29 39.24 -23.54
N SER A 962 46.03 39.61 -22.51
CA SER A 962 46.96 40.73 -22.54
C SER A 962 47.91 40.56 -23.73
N LEU A 963 47.87 41.53 -24.64
CA LEU A 963 48.93 41.76 -25.62
C LEU A 963 50.21 42.07 -24.84
N GLU A 964 51.15 41.12 -24.79
CA GLU A 964 52.54 41.43 -24.46
C GLU A 964 53.11 42.27 -25.60
N THR A 965 53.18 43.58 -25.37
CA THR A 965 54.06 44.47 -26.11
C THR A 965 55.50 44.08 -25.82
N THR A 966 56.18 43.58 -26.84
CA THR A 966 57.64 43.46 -26.89
C THR A 966 58.24 44.87 -26.91
N GLU A 967 58.85 45.28 -25.80
CA GLU A 967 59.76 46.43 -25.77
C GLU A 967 61.06 46.05 -26.49
N ASN A 968 61.31 46.69 -27.63
CA ASN A 968 62.62 46.75 -28.25
C ASN A 968 63.53 47.68 -27.42
N GLY A 969 64.61 47.15 -26.88
CA GLY A 969 65.70 47.90 -26.27
C GLY A 969 67.04 47.60 -26.95
N LYS A 970 67.46 48.52 -27.83
CA LYS A 970 68.80 48.75 -28.43
C LYS A 970 69.45 47.65 -29.26
#